data_AF-A0A4Z0WIH9-F1
#
_entry.id   AF-A0A4Z0WIH9-F1
#
_cell.length_a   1.000
_cell.length_b   1.000
_cell.length_c   1.000
_cell.angle_alpha   90.00
_cell.angle_beta   90.00
_cell.angle_gamma   90.00
#
_symmetry.space_group_name_H-M   'P 1'
#
loop_
_entity.id
_entity.type
_entity.pdbx_description
1 polymer ?
#
loop_
_entity_poly.entity_id
_entity_poly.type
_entity_poly.pdbx_seq_one_letter_code
_entity_poly.pdbx_strand_id
1 'polypeptide(L)'
;MLESSGGSHTQHDTHLIKHLRTFLGDLEPAAIELLVAKLTWVEVAAGETLMVQGDPGDAMYMAVSGRLRVYVAGENGKLMAVQELGRGQVIGEMSLFTGEPRSATVVAIRDSVLVRLDKEHFEELLSSSNQVSLALTRQIIQRLRAQNQTNPMPTPVTIAVLPVTPDVVPRRFADDLARHLGAKGSVAVVDADVLDMALGAPGSANGDNSNTDLNHRISMYLDLLEAEHDFVLLVGDATPSEWTHRCARHSDEMLLLADTRHPPVLHPIETDCLDQLPEHLEAAEILVLVHPEGTHSPRGTQEWLARRPVTDHVHVRSGLDRDMARLARIESRTAVGLVLAGGGARGFSHLGVFRALQERGIEVDFVGGTSIGAIMASLLAPDQPLERVMDIGRRAFHQNPTGDYNWLPMMSLISGRRLKRIIEQALHELHGFAPNIEDNWKNYYCVTTNYSRAREQVLRHGSMAKALLATTAIPGALPPMVMGGDLVCDGGTFNNFPVDVMRQQRGVGRVIGVDLNSRKSHLLEFEEVPPTATLLRDRFRARTKRHYRLPSMVSYLMNVTILYSSSRQRHAQEQTDLYFNPPLNRVGLLQWRRFDEIVQLGYEHAVAVLDGAETNEEEQPGGQKATPAQPEFTKNAWQSAT
;
A
#
# COMPACT_ATOMS: atom_id res chain seq x y z
N MET A 1 -30.88 -37.17 -21.41
CA MET A 1 -29.89 -36.14 -21.83
C MET A 1 -30.59 -34.79 -21.99
N LEU A 2 -31.15 -34.20 -20.91
CA LEU A 2 -31.63 -32.80 -20.88
C LEU A 2 -32.14 -32.39 -19.46
N GLU A 3 -31.52 -32.87 -18.38
CA GLU A 3 -31.99 -32.54 -17.00
C GLU A 3 -30.88 -32.19 -15.97
N SER A 4 -29.62 -32.01 -16.39
CA SER A 4 -28.52 -31.70 -15.44
C SER A 4 -28.07 -30.24 -15.38
N SER A 5 -28.65 -29.32 -16.16
CA SER A 5 -28.22 -27.90 -16.20
C SER A 5 -29.03 -26.94 -15.31
N GLY A 6 -30.10 -27.38 -14.65
CA GLY A 6 -30.99 -26.51 -13.87
C GLY A 6 -30.47 -26.12 -12.47
N GLY A 7 -29.42 -26.79 -11.98
CA GLY A 7 -28.91 -26.62 -10.62
C GLY A 7 -28.01 -25.40 -10.41
N SER A 8 -27.09 -25.10 -11.35
CA SER A 8 -26.08 -24.04 -11.14
C SER A 8 -26.68 -22.63 -11.28
N HIS A 9 -27.66 -22.44 -12.16
CA HIS A 9 -28.26 -21.13 -12.39
C HIS A 9 -29.03 -20.60 -11.17
N THR A 10 -29.73 -21.45 -10.41
CA THR A 10 -30.54 -21.00 -9.27
C THR A 10 -29.73 -20.40 -8.11
N GLN A 11 -28.49 -20.85 -7.90
CA GLN A 11 -27.59 -20.28 -6.88
C GLN A 11 -26.91 -19.00 -7.38
N HIS A 12 -26.39 -19.01 -8.61
CA HIS A 12 -25.83 -17.82 -9.23
C HIS A 12 -26.85 -16.68 -9.33
N ASP A 13 -28.14 -16.99 -9.54
CA ASP A 13 -29.24 -16.01 -9.52
C ASP A 13 -29.40 -15.33 -8.15
N THR A 14 -29.22 -16.08 -7.05
CA THR A 14 -29.32 -15.51 -5.69
C THR A 14 -28.15 -14.56 -5.40
N HIS A 15 -26.94 -14.92 -5.81
CA HIS A 15 -25.75 -14.07 -5.66
C HIS A 15 -25.83 -12.84 -6.58
N LEU A 16 -26.29 -13.01 -7.81
CA LEU A 16 -26.55 -11.92 -8.75
C LEU A 16 -27.48 -10.88 -8.13
N ILE A 17 -28.61 -11.30 -7.56
CA ILE A 17 -29.56 -10.37 -6.91
C ILE A 17 -28.89 -9.62 -5.75
N LYS A 18 -28.07 -10.29 -4.94
CA LYS A 18 -27.30 -9.65 -3.85
C LYS A 18 -26.36 -8.58 -4.41
N HIS A 19 -25.60 -8.88 -5.47
CA HIS A 19 -24.69 -7.92 -6.09
C HIS A 19 -25.40 -6.75 -6.76
N LEU A 20 -26.51 -7.01 -7.45
CA LEU A 20 -27.35 -5.98 -8.05
C LEU A 20 -27.89 -5.01 -6.99
N ARG A 21 -28.30 -5.50 -5.82
CA ARG A 21 -28.73 -4.64 -4.69
C ARG A 21 -27.58 -3.83 -4.10
N THR A 22 -26.41 -4.44 -3.91
CA THR A 22 -25.23 -3.70 -3.43
C THR A 22 -24.82 -2.61 -4.42
N PHE A 23 -24.90 -2.90 -5.73
CA PHE A 23 -24.53 -1.96 -6.78
C PHE A 23 -25.57 -0.87 -7.00
N LEU A 24 -26.85 -1.20 -7.15
CA LEU A 24 -27.91 -0.23 -7.52
C LEU A 24 -28.60 0.40 -6.29
N GLY A 25 -28.34 -0.11 -5.08
CA GLY A 25 -29.03 0.28 -3.86
C GLY A 25 -30.41 -0.37 -3.73
N ASP A 26 -31.24 0.20 -2.86
CA ASP A 26 -32.61 -0.28 -2.63
C ASP A 26 -33.50 0.01 -3.85
N LEU A 27 -33.68 -1.01 -4.69
CA LEU A 27 -34.64 -1.06 -5.79
C LEU A 27 -35.87 -1.87 -5.40
N GLU A 28 -37.03 -1.54 -5.97
CA GLU A 28 -38.21 -2.37 -5.82
C GLU A 28 -37.99 -3.77 -6.43
N PRO A 29 -38.55 -4.85 -5.83
CA PRO A 29 -38.39 -6.20 -6.34
C PRO A 29 -38.74 -6.35 -7.83
N ALA A 30 -39.80 -5.67 -8.30
CA ALA A 30 -40.21 -5.68 -9.70
C ALA A 30 -39.17 -5.06 -10.65
N ALA A 31 -38.42 -4.05 -10.19
CA ALA A 31 -37.36 -3.45 -10.98
C ALA A 31 -36.12 -4.35 -11.08
N ILE A 32 -35.83 -5.12 -10.02
CA ILE A 32 -34.77 -6.12 -10.02
C ILE A 32 -35.13 -7.28 -10.94
N GLU A 33 -36.36 -7.79 -10.88
CA GLU A 33 -36.83 -8.86 -11.77
C GLU A 33 -36.76 -8.44 -13.24
N LEU A 34 -37.18 -7.21 -13.55
CA LEU A 34 -37.10 -6.67 -14.91
C LEU A 34 -35.66 -6.52 -15.40
N LEU A 35 -34.72 -6.15 -14.52
CA LEU A 35 -33.29 -6.11 -14.83
C LEU A 35 -32.73 -7.52 -15.08
N VAL A 36 -32.98 -8.46 -14.16
CA VAL A 36 -32.49 -9.85 -14.26
C VAL A 36 -33.00 -10.52 -15.53
N ALA A 37 -34.25 -10.27 -15.94
CA ALA A 37 -34.83 -10.81 -17.17
C ALA A 37 -34.12 -10.34 -18.45
N LYS A 38 -33.34 -9.26 -18.40
CA LYS A 38 -32.59 -8.69 -19.53
C LYS A 38 -31.08 -9.02 -19.48
N LEU A 39 -30.62 -9.72 -18.44
CA LEU A 39 -29.23 -10.15 -18.29
C LEU A 39 -28.99 -11.50 -18.97
N THR A 40 -27.83 -11.65 -19.60
CA THR A 40 -27.37 -12.91 -20.19
C THR A 40 -26.08 -13.37 -19.50
N TRP A 41 -26.01 -14.63 -19.11
CA TRP A 41 -24.80 -15.22 -18.52
C TRP A 41 -23.68 -15.37 -19.56
N VAL A 42 -22.45 -15.06 -19.15
CA VAL A 42 -21.24 -15.18 -19.96
C VAL A 42 -20.15 -15.82 -19.10
N GLU A 43 -19.58 -16.92 -19.58
CA GLU A 43 -18.40 -17.55 -18.98
C GLU A 43 -17.16 -17.13 -19.77
N VAL A 44 -16.10 -16.76 -19.07
CA VAL A 44 -14.84 -16.31 -19.65
C VAL A 44 -13.73 -17.14 -19.03
N ALA A 45 -12.98 -17.86 -19.86
CA ALA A 45 -11.90 -18.69 -19.36
C ALA A 45 -10.72 -17.83 -18.90
N ALA A 46 -9.93 -18.34 -17.97
CA ALA A 46 -8.67 -17.74 -17.56
C ALA A 46 -7.78 -17.43 -18.77
N GLY A 47 -7.32 -16.18 -18.86
CA GLY A 47 -6.51 -15.64 -19.96
C GLY A 47 -7.27 -15.18 -21.20
N GLU A 48 -8.58 -15.41 -21.26
CA GLU A 48 -9.41 -14.91 -22.34
C GLU A 48 -9.65 -13.40 -22.20
N THR A 49 -9.65 -12.70 -23.33
CA THR A 49 -9.90 -11.25 -23.38
C THR A 49 -11.39 -10.98 -23.55
N LEU A 50 -12.01 -10.36 -22.54
CA LEU A 50 -13.43 -10.01 -22.53
C LEU A 50 -13.74 -8.85 -23.49
N MET A 51 -12.88 -7.82 -23.53
CA MET A 51 -13.03 -6.66 -24.42
C MET A 51 -11.68 -6.00 -24.68
N VAL A 52 -11.55 -5.32 -25.82
CA VAL A 52 -10.32 -4.64 -26.23
C VAL A 52 -10.52 -3.12 -26.26
N GLN A 53 -9.52 -2.37 -25.79
CA GLN A 53 -9.52 -0.91 -25.86
C GLN A 53 -9.66 -0.43 -27.31
N GLY A 54 -10.55 0.54 -27.54
CA GLY A 54 -10.81 1.13 -28.85
C GLY A 54 -11.92 0.44 -29.65
N ASP A 55 -12.41 -0.72 -29.22
CA ASP A 55 -13.56 -1.37 -29.86
C ASP A 55 -14.86 -0.61 -29.55
N PRO A 56 -15.93 -0.77 -30.35
CA PRO A 56 -17.25 -0.23 -30.02
C PRO A 56 -17.79 -0.77 -28.69
N GLY A 57 -18.42 0.10 -27.90
CA GLY A 57 -19.13 -0.28 -26.69
C GLY A 57 -20.52 -0.84 -26.96
N ASP A 58 -20.67 -2.16 -26.95
CA ASP A 58 -21.91 -2.87 -27.28
C ASP A 58 -22.67 -3.42 -26.06
N ALA A 59 -21.99 -3.56 -24.92
CA ALA A 59 -22.55 -4.14 -23.69
C ALA A 59 -21.78 -3.70 -22.42
N MET A 60 -22.39 -3.88 -21.26
CA MET A 60 -21.72 -3.83 -19.96
C MET A 60 -21.77 -5.19 -19.27
N TYR A 61 -20.82 -5.42 -18.38
CA TYR A 61 -20.63 -6.70 -17.70
C TYR A 61 -20.54 -6.47 -16.19
N MET A 62 -21.11 -7.38 -15.40
CA MET A 62 -20.92 -7.47 -13.96
C MET A 62 -20.33 -8.83 -13.61
N ALA A 63 -19.26 -8.84 -12.81
CA ALA A 63 -18.66 -10.07 -12.33
C ALA A 63 -19.51 -10.70 -11.21
N VAL A 64 -19.93 -11.94 -11.40
CA VAL A 64 -20.66 -12.73 -10.38
C VAL A 64 -19.69 -13.64 -9.63
N SER A 65 -18.77 -14.27 -10.35
CA SER A 65 -17.59 -14.97 -9.82
C SER A 65 -16.40 -14.72 -10.75
N GLY A 66 -15.18 -14.89 -10.25
CA GLY A 66 -13.95 -14.67 -11.02
C GLY A 66 -13.23 -13.37 -10.73
N ARG A 67 -12.15 -13.13 -11.47
CA ARG A 67 -11.34 -11.92 -11.38
C ARG A 67 -10.85 -11.49 -12.76
N LEU A 68 -11.00 -10.21 -13.06
CA LEU A 68 -10.59 -9.60 -14.32
C LEU A 68 -9.49 -8.56 -14.07
N ARG A 69 -8.60 -8.34 -15.03
CA ARG A 69 -7.60 -7.27 -15.02
C ARG A 69 -7.85 -6.31 -16.16
N VAL A 70 -7.78 -5.02 -15.86
CA VAL A 70 -7.96 -3.92 -16.79
C VAL A 70 -6.60 -3.37 -17.20
N TYR A 71 -6.37 -3.32 -18.50
CA TYR A 71 -5.16 -2.81 -19.12
C TYR A 71 -5.47 -1.58 -19.98
N VAL A 72 -4.63 -0.56 -19.88
CA VAL A 72 -4.68 0.62 -20.75
C VAL A 72 -3.37 0.71 -21.52
N ALA A 73 -3.44 0.97 -22.82
CA ALA A 73 -2.26 1.23 -23.63
C ALA A 73 -1.61 2.55 -23.20
N GLY A 74 -0.35 2.49 -22.72
CA GLY A 74 0.44 3.68 -22.45
C GLY A 74 0.90 4.39 -23.73
N GLU A 75 1.51 5.57 -23.61
CA GLU A 75 2.02 6.37 -24.75
C GLU A 75 2.97 5.59 -25.67
N ASN A 76 3.62 4.54 -25.14
CA ASN A 76 4.58 3.69 -25.85
C ASN A 76 3.93 2.46 -26.50
N GLY A 77 2.60 2.32 -26.46
CA GLY A 77 1.85 1.15 -26.96
C GLY A 77 1.90 -0.09 -26.06
N LYS A 78 2.65 -0.06 -24.94
CA LYS A 78 2.68 -1.15 -23.96
C LYS A 78 1.42 -1.12 -23.10
N LEU A 79 0.77 -2.28 -22.95
CA LEU A 79 -0.37 -2.44 -22.04
C LEU A 79 0.11 -2.32 -20.58
N MET A 80 -0.52 -1.41 -19.84
CA MET A 80 -0.27 -1.17 -18.43
C MET A 80 -1.50 -1.61 -17.64
N ALA A 81 -1.35 -2.54 -16.70
CA ALA A 81 -2.42 -2.90 -15.79
C ALA A 81 -2.76 -1.68 -14.92
N VAL A 82 -4.02 -1.25 -14.94
CA VAL A 82 -4.49 -0.06 -14.20
C VAL A 82 -5.40 -0.43 -13.03
N GLN A 83 -6.13 -1.54 -13.15
CA GLN A 83 -7.12 -1.94 -12.15
C GLN A 83 -7.38 -3.43 -12.22
N GLU A 84 -7.66 -4.06 -11.07
CA GLU A 84 -8.26 -5.38 -10.99
C GLU A 84 -9.74 -5.26 -10.63
N LEU A 85 -10.57 -6.10 -11.24
CA LEU A 85 -11.99 -6.17 -11.02
C LEU A 85 -12.37 -7.50 -10.38
N GLY A 86 -13.03 -7.42 -9.23
CA GLY A 86 -13.57 -8.58 -8.53
C GLY A 86 -15.09 -8.67 -8.61
N ARG A 87 -15.64 -9.63 -7.87
CA ARG A 87 -17.08 -9.87 -7.75
C ARG A 87 -17.88 -8.62 -7.40
N GLY A 88 -19.03 -8.47 -8.04
CA GLY A 88 -19.98 -7.36 -7.88
C GLY A 88 -19.55 -6.07 -8.58
N GLN A 89 -18.35 -6.02 -9.15
CA GLN A 89 -17.89 -4.85 -9.90
C GLN A 89 -18.36 -4.89 -11.36
N VAL A 90 -18.54 -3.70 -11.92
CA VAL A 90 -19.11 -3.48 -13.25
C VAL A 90 -18.06 -2.90 -14.19
N ILE A 91 -18.09 -3.31 -15.45
CA ILE A 91 -17.19 -2.83 -16.50
C ILE A 91 -17.91 -2.66 -17.84
N GLY A 92 -17.40 -1.73 -18.66
CA GLY A 92 -17.93 -1.45 -20.00
C GLY A 92 -19.16 -0.53 -20.01
N GLU A 93 -19.61 -0.05 -18.85
CA GLU A 93 -20.78 0.82 -18.73
C GLU A 93 -20.52 2.22 -19.31
N MET A 94 -19.29 2.74 -19.21
CA MET A 94 -18.96 4.08 -19.70
C MET A 94 -19.30 4.25 -21.18
N SER A 95 -18.92 3.26 -22.00
CA SER A 95 -19.17 3.29 -23.44
C SER A 95 -20.66 3.21 -23.81
N LEU A 96 -21.50 2.64 -22.94
CA LEU A 96 -22.95 2.64 -23.14
C LEU A 96 -23.57 4.03 -22.93
N PHE A 97 -23.03 4.81 -22.00
CA PHE A 97 -23.52 6.16 -21.69
C PHE A 97 -22.93 7.24 -22.61
N THR A 98 -21.62 7.19 -22.88
CA THR A 98 -20.94 8.24 -23.66
C THR A 98 -21.01 7.99 -25.16
N GLY A 99 -21.23 6.73 -25.57
CA GLY A 99 -21.09 6.32 -26.97
C GLY A 99 -19.65 6.28 -27.48
N GLU A 100 -18.67 6.56 -26.62
CA GLU A 100 -17.24 6.45 -26.95
C GLU A 100 -16.81 4.98 -27.03
N PRO A 101 -15.69 4.68 -27.75
CA PRO A 101 -15.11 3.35 -27.76
C PRO A 101 -14.69 2.85 -26.36
N ARG A 102 -14.45 1.55 -26.23
CA ARG A 102 -13.94 0.92 -25.00
C ARG A 102 -12.67 1.65 -24.52
N SER A 103 -12.67 2.08 -23.26
CA SER A 103 -11.56 2.85 -22.68
C SER A 103 -10.35 2.00 -22.28
N ALA A 104 -10.51 0.68 -22.19
CA ALA A 104 -9.48 -0.24 -21.72
C ALA A 104 -9.71 -1.67 -22.27
N THR A 105 -8.64 -2.47 -22.28
CA THR A 105 -8.68 -3.91 -22.54
C THR A 105 -8.91 -4.65 -21.23
N VAL A 106 -9.76 -5.67 -21.21
CA VAL A 106 -10.08 -6.43 -19.99
C VAL A 106 -9.84 -7.91 -20.25
N VAL A 107 -9.05 -8.55 -19.39
CA VAL A 107 -8.66 -9.96 -19.50
C VAL A 107 -9.07 -10.68 -18.22
N ALA A 108 -9.59 -11.90 -18.33
CA ALA A 108 -9.86 -12.74 -17.18
C ALA A 108 -8.54 -13.31 -16.61
N ILE A 109 -8.29 -13.09 -15.32
CA ILE A 109 -7.11 -13.64 -14.62
C ILE A 109 -7.40 -15.06 -14.12
N ARG A 110 -8.67 -15.39 -13.87
CA ARG A 110 -9.15 -16.74 -13.59
C ARG A 110 -10.47 -16.98 -14.31
N ASP A 111 -10.90 -18.23 -14.38
CA ASP A 111 -12.23 -18.58 -14.90
C ASP A 111 -13.27 -17.71 -14.19
N SER A 112 -14.06 -16.99 -14.99
CA SER A 112 -14.94 -15.94 -14.52
C SER A 112 -16.35 -16.11 -15.07
N VAL A 113 -17.33 -15.94 -14.20
CA VAL A 113 -18.75 -15.98 -14.54
C VAL A 113 -19.30 -14.56 -14.43
N LEU A 114 -19.78 -14.03 -15.54
CA LEU A 114 -20.26 -12.67 -15.68
C LEU A 114 -21.74 -12.67 -16.09
N VAL A 115 -22.42 -11.58 -15.80
CA VAL A 115 -23.67 -11.23 -16.49
C VAL A 115 -23.43 -10.07 -17.43
N ARG A 116 -23.96 -10.18 -18.65
CA ARG A 116 -23.90 -9.21 -19.72
C ARG A 116 -25.25 -8.52 -19.88
N LEU A 117 -25.23 -7.19 -19.99
CA LEU A 117 -26.36 -6.36 -20.41
C LEU A 117 -25.96 -5.64 -21.70
N ASP A 118 -26.61 -5.95 -22.81
CA ASP A 118 -26.32 -5.26 -24.07
C ASP A 118 -26.89 -3.84 -24.10
N LYS A 119 -26.43 -3.06 -25.08
CA LYS A 119 -26.80 -1.67 -25.26
C LYS A 119 -28.31 -1.46 -25.49
N GLU A 120 -28.95 -2.34 -26.26
CA GLU A 120 -30.37 -2.21 -26.60
C GLU A 120 -31.24 -2.38 -25.34
N HIS A 121 -30.99 -3.44 -24.58
CA HIS A 121 -31.69 -3.68 -23.31
C HIS A 121 -31.34 -2.62 -22.25
N PHE A 122 -30.12 -2.11 -22.27
CA PHE A 122 -29.71 -1.00 -21.41
C PHE A 122 -30.51 0.29 -21.70
N GLU A 123 -30.66 0.67 -22.98
CA GLU A 123 -31.47 1.83 -23.39
C GLU A 123 -32.96 1.64 -23.09
N GLU A 124 -33.47 0.41 -23.25
CA GLU A 124 -34.83 0.02 -22.85
C GLU A 124 -35.03 0.18 -21.33
N LEU A 125 -34.06 -0.24 -20.50
CA LEU A 125 -34.12 -0.09 -19.05
C LEU A 125 -34.12 1.38 -18.61
N LEU A 126 -33.33 2.23 -19.27
CA LEU A 126 -33.30 3.66 -18.98
C LEU A 126 -34.63 4.36 -19.30
N SER A 127 -35.36 3.87 -20.31
CA SER A 127 -36.66 4.43 -20.73
C SER A 127 -37.85 3.82 -20.00
N SER A 128 -37.76 2.57 -19.54
CA SER A 128 -38.84 1.83 -18.90
C SER A 128 -38.90 1.95 -17.37
N SER A 129 -37.78 2.26 -16.70
CA SER A 129 -37.73 2.39 -15.24
C SER A 129 -36.94 3.60 -14.76
N ASN A 130 -37.66 4.60 -14.24
CA ASN A 130 -37.05 5.77 -13.59
C ASN A 130 -36.16 5.41 -12.39
N GLN A 131 -36.50 4.35 -11.66
CA GLN A 131 -35.76 3.93 -10.47
C GLN A 131 -34.39 3.34 -10.85
N VAL A 132 -34.35 2.48 -11.87
CA VAL A 132 -33.12 1.88 -12.41
C VAL A 132 -32.23 2.96 -13.05
N SER A 133 -32.83 3.88 -13.82
CA SER A 133 -32.12 5.01 -14.44
C SER A 133 -31.42 5.91 -13.41
N LEU A 134 -32.12 6.29 -12.33
CA LEU A 134 -31.54 7.08 -11.24
C LEU A 134 -30.44 6.32 -10.48
N ALA A 135 -30.61 5.02 -10.26
CA ALA A 135 -29.61 4.18 -9.60
C ALA A 135 -28.32 4.08 -10.42
N LEU A 136 -28.42 3.76 -11.71
CA LEU A 136 -27.28 3.70 -12.63
C LEU A 136 -26.58 5.06 -12.75
N THR A 137 -27.34 6.15 -12.86
CA THR A 137 -26.79 7.51 -12.91
C THR A 137 -26.01 7.86 -11.64
N ARG A 138 -26.53 7.53 -10.45
CA ARG A 138 -25.82 7.74 -9.18
C ARG A 138 -24.52 6.94 -9.12
N GLN A 139 -24.54 5.68 -9.55
CA GLN A 139 -23.35 4.83 -9.56
C GLN A 139 -22.25 5.41 -10.45
N ILE A 140 -22.60 5.91 -11.63
CA ILE A 140 -21.62 6.55 -12.53
C ILE A 140 -21.07 7.84 -11.94
N ILE A 141 -21.92 8.67 -11.32
CA ILE A 141 -21.44 9.89 -10.64
C ILE A 141 -20.47 9.53 -9.50
N GLN A 142 -20.76 8.47 -8.73
CA GLN A 142 -19.85 7.97 -7.71
C GLN A 142 -18.53 7.49 -8.33
N ARG A 143 -18.58 6.76 -9.45
CA ARG A 143 -17.39 6.27 -10.16
C ARG A 143 -16.54 7.40 -10.75
N LEU A 144 -17.16 8.42 -11.35
CA LEU A 144 -16.46 9.60 -11.88
C LEU A 144 -15.79 10.42 -10.77
N ARG A 145 -16.41 10.49 -9.57
CA ARG A 145 -15.77 11.09 -8.39
C ARG A 145 -14.61 10.24 -7.87
N ALA A 146 -14.75 8.92 -7.93
CA ALA A 146 -13.73 7.96 -7.51
C ALA A 146 -12.53 7.90 -8.46
N GLN A 147 -12.67 8.21 -9.76
CA GLN A 147 -11.53 8.29 -10.70
C GLN A 147 -10.47 9.32 -10.30
N ASN A 148 -10.83 10.34 -9.51
CA ASN A 148 -9.89 11.32 -8.95
C ASN A 148 -9.31 10.90 -7.58
N GLN A 149 -9.74 9.77 -7.04
CA GLN A 149 -9.25 9.19 -5.79
C GLN A 149 -8.45 7.92 -6.15
N THR A 150 -7.36 7.66 -5.43
CA THR A 150 -6.65 6.39 -5.57
C THR A 150 -7.59 5.27 -5.17
N ASN A 151 -8.09 4.50 -6.14
CA ASN A 151 -8.97 3.37 -5.83
C ASN A 151 -8.20 2.37 -4.95
N PRO A 152 -8.71 2.03 -3.76
CA PRO A 152 -8.05 1.07 -2.89
C PRO A 152 -7.96 -0.28 -3.60
N MET A 153 -6.82 -0.95 -3.45
CA MET A 153 -6.63 -2.31 -3.97
C MET A 153 -7.70 -3.23 -3.38
N PRO A 154 -8.40 -4.04 -4.20
CA PRO A 154 -9.44 -4.92 -3.70
C PRO A 154 -8.87 -5.96 -2.74
N THR A 155 -9.63 -6.31 -1.71
CA THR A 155 -9.31 -7.41 -0.80
C THR A 155 -9.34 -8.73 -1.57
N PRO A 156 -8.36 -9.63 -1.37
CA PRO A 156 -8.44 -11.00 -1.89
C PRO A 156 -9.57 -11.74 -1.18
N VAL A 157 -10.37 -12.48 -1.93
CA VAL A 157 -11.35 -13.41 -1.34
C VAL A 157 -10.70 -14.77 -1.21
N THR A 158 -10.07 -15.26 -2.27
CA THR A 158 -9.41 -16.57 -2.27
C THR A 158 -7.90 -16.40 -2.16
N ILE A 159 -7.29 -17.00 -1.13
CA ILE A 159 -5.87 -16.91 -0.83
C ILE A 159 -5.28 -18.32 -0.80
N ALA A 160 -4.33 -18.62 -1.68
CA ALA A 160 -3.58 -19.88 -1.62
C ALA A 160 -2.50 -19.80 -0.53
N VAL A 161 -2.36 -20.87 0.24
CA VAL A 161 -1.30 -21.05 1.23
C VAL A 161 -0.43 -22.21 0.75
N LEU A 162 0.73 -21.90 0.17
CA LEU A 162 1.58 -22.87 -0.53
C LEU A 162 2.93 -23.02 0.20
N PRO A 163 3.32 -24.24 0.62
CA PRO A 163 4.64 -24.45 1.20
C PRO A 163 5.72 -24.46 0.11
N VAL A 164 6.72 -23.59 0.22
CA VAL A 164 7.88 -23.53 -0.70
C VAL A 164 9.19 -23.94 -0.03
N THR A 165 9.09 -24.59 1.13
CA THR A 165 10.20 -25.26 1.82
C THR A 165 9.70 -26.50 2.55
N PRO A 166 10.56 -27.52 2.78
CA PRO A 166 10.23 -28.65 3.64
C PRO A 166 9.87 -28.22 5.07
N ASP A 167 9.18 -29.10 5.81
CA ASP A 167 8.82 -28.96 7.23
C ASP A 167 7.84 -27.83 7.59
N VAL A 168 7.42 -27.01 6.62
CA VAL A 168 6.30 -26.08 6.81
C VAL A 168 5.00 -26.87 6.78
N VAL A 169 4.15 -26.67 7.79
CA VAL A 169 2.81 -27.27 7.86
C VAL A 169 1.80 -26.21 7.41
N PRO A 170 1.40 -26.17 6.12
CA PRO A 170 0.58 -25.09 5.57
C PRO A 170 -0.81 -25.05 6.22
N ARG A 171 -1.39 -26.21 6.58
CA ARG A 171 -2.69 -26.27 7.27
C ARG A 171 -2.68 -25.54 8.61
N ARG A 172 -1.67 -25.79 9.44
CA ARG A 172 -1.52 -25.12 10.75
C ARG A 172 -1.38 -23.61 10.56
N PHE A 173 -0.56 -23.18 9.59
CA PHE A 173 -0.38 -21.77 9.28
C PHE A 173 -1.70 -21.12 8.83
N ALA A 174 -2.47 -21.79 7.97
CA ALA A 174 -3.77 -21.33 7.50
C ALA A 174 -4.80 -21.24 8.64
N ASP A 175 -4.86 -22.23 9.54
CA ASP A 175 -5.73 -22.19 10.71
C ASP A 175 -5.36 -21.03 11.66
N ASP A 176 -4.06 -20.75 11.84
CA ASP A 176 -3.56 -19.62 12.61
C ASP A 176 -3.97 -18.27 11.97
N LEU A 177 -3.78 -18.13 10.66
CA LEU A 177 -4.18 -16.94 9.90
C LEU A 177 -5.71 -16.75 9.93
N ALA A 178 -6.48 -17.82 9.75
CA ALA A 178 -7.94 -17.81 9.75
C ALA A 178 -8.52 -17.28 11.06
N ARG A 179 -7.91 -17.62 12.21
CA ARG A 179 -8.33 -17.11 13.52
C ARG A 179 -8.26 -15.59 13.60
N HIS A 180 -7.23 -14.98 13.02
CA HIS A 180 -7.06 -13.53 13.01
C HIS A 180 -7.91 -12.85 11.94
N LEU A 181 -8.09 -13.48 10.77
CA LEU A 181 -9.01 -13.02 9.73
C LEU A 181 -10.48 -13.09 10.19
N GLY A 182 -10.83 -14.03 11.07
CA GLY A 182 -12.18 -14.18 11.62
C GLY A 182 -12.69 -12.96 12.40
N ALA A 183 -11.80 -12.10 12.88
CA ALA A 183 -12.17 -10.81 13.48
C ALA A 183 -12.60 -9.76 12.44
N LYS A 184 -12.34 -10.01 11.15
CA LYS A 184 -12.51 -9.07 10.04
C LYS A 184 -13.56 -9.52 9.03
N GLY A 185 -13.90 -10.82 8.99
CA GLY A 185 -14.91 -11.39 8.10
C GLY A 185 -15.08 -12.89 8.32
N SER A 186 -16.02 -13.50 7.61
CA SER A 186 -16.18 -14.97 7.59
C SER A 186 -15.03 -15.63 6.84
N VAL A 187 -14.50 -16.73 7.39
CA VAL A 187 -13.33 -17.42 6.84
C VAL A 187 -13.63 -18.90 6.63
N ALA A 188 -13.31 -19.44 5.45
CA ALA A 188 -13.24 -20.87 5.18
C ALA A 188 -11.79 -21.30 4.97
N VAL A 189 -11.43 -22.48 5.48
CA VAL A 189 -10.12 -23.12 5.24
C VAL A 189 -10.35 -24.46 4.57
N VAL A 190 -9.75 -24.66 3.39
CA VAL A 190 -10.00 -25.82 2.54
C VAL A 190 -8.68 -26.42 2.10
N ASP A 191 -8.48 -27.70 2.39
CA ASP A 191 -7.46 -28.54 1.80
C ASP A 191 -8.11 -29.65 0.95
N ALA A 192 -7.28 -30.51 0.34
CA ALA A 192 -7.74 -31.61 -0.49
C ALA A 192 -8.73 -32.53 0.25
N ASP A 193 -8.47 -32.84 1.52
CA ASP A 193 -9.31 -33.72 2.33
C ASP A 193 -10.69 -33.10 2.60
N VAL A 194 -10.74 -31.80 2.91
CA VAL A 194 -12.00 -31.07 3.10
C VAL A 194 -12.82 -31.04 1.81
N LEU A 195 -12.17 -30.82 0.66
CA LEU A 195 -12.84 -30.85 -0.64
C LEU A 195 -13.41 -32.25 -0.95
N ASP A 196 -12.62 -33.30 -0.75
CA ASP A 196 -13.02 -34.69 -0.99
C ASP A 196 -14.23 -35.10 -0.14
N MET A 197 -14.24 -34.69 1.14
CA MET A 197 -15.38 -34.91 2.03
C MET A 197 -16.63 -34.17 1.56
N ALA A 198 -16.49 -32.91 1.12
CA ALA A 198 -17.61 -32.11 0.63
C ALA A 198 -18.23 -32.69 -0.66
N LEU A 199 -17.39 -33.25 -1.54
CA LEU A 199 -17.83 -33.90 -2.78
C LEU A 199 -18.28 -35.35 -2.60
N GLY A 200 -18.10 -35.92 -1.41
CA GLY A 200 -18.50 -37.30 -1.07
C GLY A 200 -17.70 -38.39 -1.80
N ALA A 201 -16.52 -38.06 -2.31
CA ALA A 201 -15.69 -38.96 -3.11
C ALA A 201 -14.19 -38.72 -2.83
N PRO A 202 -13.50 -39.63 -2.12
CA PRO A 202 -12.06 -39.51 -1.86
C PRO A 202 -11.23 -39.48 -3.15
N GLY A 203 -10.19 -38.64 -3.18
CA GLY A 203 -9.31 -38.41 -4.33
C GLY A 203 -9.86 -37.47 -5.39
N SER A 204 -11.01 -36.82 -5.15
CA SER A 204 -11.64 -35.87 -6.07
C SER A 204 -10.78 -34.62 -6.30
N ALA A 205 -10.17 -34.08 -5.24
CA ALA A 205 -9.30 -32.92 -5.28
C ALA A 205 -8.11 -33.10 -6.24
N ASN A 206 -7.60 -34.34 -6.29
CA ASN A 206 -6.50 -34.75 -7.16
C ASN A 206 -6.97 -35.49 -8.42
N GLY A 207 -8.26 -35.37 -8.77
CA GLY A 207 -8.83 -35.97 -9.96
C GLY A 207 -8.27 -35.38 -11.25
N ASP A 208 -8.21 -36.22 -12.28
CA ASP A 208 -7.70 -35.87 -13.60
C ASP A 208 -8.43 -34.65 -14.20
N ASN A 209 -7.66 -33.67 -14.67
CA ASN A 209 -8.15 -32.48 -15.36
C ASN A 209 -8.95 -32.81 -16.65
N SER A 210 -8.84 -34.02 -17.21
CA SER A 210 -9.66 -34.45 -18.33
C SER A 210 -11.13 -34.73 -17.95
N ASN A 211 -11.43 -34.93 -16.67
CA ASN A 211 -12.78 -35.21 -16.19
C ASN A 211 -13.59 -33.91 -15.99
N THR A 212 -14.30 -33.52 -17.05
CA THR A 212 -15.09 -32.28 -17.08
C THR A 212 -16.16 -32.21 -15.99
N ASP A 213 -16.83 -33.32 -15.66
CA ASP A 213 -17.88 -33.34 -14.63
C ASP A 213 -17.32 -33.09 -13.23
N LEU A 214 -16.21 -33.76 -12.91
CA LEU A 214 -15.52 -33.57 -11.63
C LEU A 214 -14.98 -32.15 -11.49
N ASN A 215 -14.31 -31.63 -12.51
CA ASN A 215 -13.83 -30.26 -12.52
C ASN A 215 -14.97 -29.26 -12.31
N HIS A 216 -16.11 -29.46 -12.99
CA HIS A 216 -17.27 -28.60 -12.83
C HIS A 216 -17.80 -28.61 -11.39
N ARG A 217 -17.91 -29.79 -10.77
CA ARG A 217 -18.35 -29.92 -9.37
C ARG A 217 -17.38 -29.26 -8.38
N ILE A 218 -16.07 -29.36 -8.62
CA ILE A 218 -15.05 -28.69 -7.81
C ILE A 218 -15.19 -27.17 -7.95
N SER A 219 -15.26 -26.64 -9.17
CA SER A 219 -15.42 -25.21 -9.42
C SER A 219 -16.68 -24.67 -8.74
N MET A 220 -17.82 -25.35 -8.89
CA MET A 220 -19.07 -24.96 -8.23
C MET A 220 -18.92 -24.89 -6.70
N TYR A 221 -18.22 -25.86 -6.10
CA TYR A 221 -18.01 -25.85 -4.65
C TYR A 221 -17.10 -24.70 -4.20
N LEU A 222 -16.03 -24.41 -4.95
CA LEU A 222 -15.15 -23.27 -4.66
C LEU A 222 -15.87 -21.93 -4.84
N ASP A 223 -16.70 -21.80 -5.88
CA ASP A 223 -17.54 -20.62 -6.11
C ASP A 223 -18.53 -20.40 -4.94
N LEU A 224 -19.13 -21.49 -4.41
CA LEU A 224 -20.01 -21.41 -3.24
C LEU A 224 -19.27 -20.91 -2.00
N LEU A 225 -18.08 -21.43 -1.75
CA LEU A 225 -17.26 -20.98 -0.62
C LEU A 225 -16.88 -19.52 -0.75
N GLU A 226 -16.45 -19.10 -1.94
CA GLU A 226 -16.16 -17.69 -2.25
C GLU A 226 -17.39 -16.82 -1.99
N ALA A 227 -18.59 -17.29 -2.33
CA ALA A 227 -19.86 -16.58 -2.18
C ALA A 227 -20.34 -16.42 -0.74
N GLU A 228 -20.05 -17.40 0.11
CA GLU A 228 -20.47 -17.43 1.52
C GLU A 228 -19.44 -16.80 2.47
N HIS A 229 -18.17 -16.70 2.06
CA HIS A 229 -17.08 -16.25 2.91
C HIS A 229 -16.44 -14.94 2.42
N ASP A 230 -15.97 -14.13 3.36
CA ASP A 230 -15.15 -12.96 3.03
C ASP A 230 -13.71 -13.36 2.67
N PHE A 231 -13.23 -14.48 3.25
CA PHE A 231 -11.91 -15.06 2.98
C PHE A 231 -12.00 -16.59 2.83
N VAL A 232 -11.35 -17.14 1.81
CA VAL A 232 -11.22 -18.59 1.56
C VAL A 232 -9.73 -18.91 1.46
N LEU A 233 -9.20 -19.64 2.45
CA LEU A 233 -7.81 -20.09 2.46
C LEU A 233 -7.72 -21.47 1.80
N LEU A 234 -7.13 -21.53 0.61
CA LEU A 234 -6.85 -22.77 -0.11
C LEU A 234 -5.47 -23.30 0.27
N VAL A 235 -5.43 -24.40 1.00
CA VAL A 235 -4.19 -24.98 1.54
C VAL A 235 -3.63 -25.98 0.54
N GLY A 236 -2.49 -25.65 -0.07
CA GLY A 236 -1.79 -26.54 -1.00
C GLY A 236 -1.12 -27.71 -0.28
N ASP A 237 -0.92 -28.81 -1.03
CA ASP A 237 -0.16 -29.96 -0.54
C ASP A 237 1.34 -29.64 -0.42
N ALA A 238 2.08 -30.46 0.32
CA ALA A 238 3.53 -30.34 0.43
C ALA A 238 4.28 -30.66 -0.88
N THR A 239 3.59 -31.23 -1.87
CA THR A 239 4.13 -31.60 -3.19
C THR A 239 3.26 -31.01 -4.30
N PRO A 240 3.81 -30.84 -5.52
CA PRO A 240 3.01 -30.48 -6.70
C PRO A 240 1.94 -31.55 -6.95
N SER A 241 0.69 -31.24 -6.64
CA SER A 241 -0.47 -32.09 -6.83
C SER A 241 -1.49 -31.34 -7.69
N GLU A 242 -2.44 -32.05 -8.29
CA GLU A 242 -3.52 -31.39 -9.04
C GLU A 242 -4.32 -30.44 -8.15
N TRP A 243 -4.50 -30.77 -6.87
CA TRP A 243 -5.07 -29.85 -5.89
C TRP A 243 -4.22 -28.57 -5.74
N THR A 244 -2.91 -28.69 -5.57
CA THR A 244 -1.99 -27.53 -5.47
C THR A 244 -2.03 -26.66 -6.74
N HIS A 245 -2.12 -27.27 -7.93
CA HIS A 245 -2.33 -26.53 -9.18
C HIS A 245 -3.66 -25.77 -9.20
N ARG A 246 -4.74 -26.38 -8.71
CA ARG A 246 -6.05 -25.73 -8.58
C ARG A 246 -5.99 -24.57 -7.59
N CYS A 247 -5.34 -24.74 -6.44
CA CYS A 247 -5.13 -23.65 -5.48
C CYS A 247 -4.44 -22.45 -6.13
N ALA A 248 -3.37 -22.67 -6.91
CA ALA A 248 -2.66 -21.61 -7.60
C ALA A 248 -3.54 -20.90 -8.66
N ARG A 249 -4.35 -21.65 -9.42
CA ARG A 249 -5.22 -21.09 -10.49
C ARG A 249 -6.48 -20.37 -9.99
N HIS A 250 -7.02 -20.79 -8.84
CA HIS A 250 -8.28 -20.26 -8.31
C HIS A 250 -8.09 -19.15 -7.26
N SER A 251 -6.86 -18.76 -6.96
CA SER A 251 -6.57 -17.75 -5.93
C SER A 251 -6.39 -16.35 -6.50
N ASP A 252 -6.82 -15.35 -5.74
CA ASP A 252 -6.57 -13.93 -6.02
C ASP A 252 -5.15 -13.52 -5.56
N GLU A 253 -4.61 -14.23 -4.58
CA GLU A 253 -3.34 -13.96 -3.90
C GLU A 253 -2.73 -15.28 -3.40
N MET A 254 -1.40 -15.39 -3.45
CA MET A 254 -0.66 -16.61 -3.10
C MET A 254 0.37 -16.30 -2.02
N LEU A 255 0.22 -16.95 -0.87
CA LEU A 255 1.17 -16.91 0.24
C LEU A 255 2.16 -18.06 0.10
N LEU A 256 3.38 -17.74 -0.33
CA LEU A 256 4.48 -18.71 -0.48
C LEU A 256 5.21 -18.83 0.86
N LEU A 257 4.97 -19.92 1.59
CA LEU A 257 5.52 -20.13 2.92
C LEU A 257 6.93 -20.72 2.85
N ALA A 258 7.92 -19.93 3.26
CA ALA A 258 9.33 -20.31 3.28
C ALA A 258 9.89 -20.29 4.70
N ASP A 259 10.29 -21.45 5.23
CA ASP A 259 11.03 -21.53 6.48
C ASP A 259 12.48 -21.12 6.26
N THR A 260 12.92 -20.08 6.97
CA THR A 260 14.26 -19.49 6.79
C THR A 260 15.41 -20.36 7.27
N ARG A 261 15.14 -21.51 7.92
CA ARG A 261 16.16 -22.50 8.29
C ARG A 261 16.65 -23.31 7.09
N HIS A 262 15.88 -23.32 6.00
CA HIS A 262 16.23 -24.00 4.75
C HIS A 262 16.93 -23.04 3.77
N PRO A 263 17.72 -23.56 2.81
CA PRO A 263 18.36 -22.71 1.82
C PRO A 263 17.34 -22.11 0.83
N PRO A 264 17.59 -20.91 0.26
CA PRO A 264 16.71 -20.22 -0.70
C PRO A 264 16.76 -20.85 -2.10
N VAL A 265 16.43 -22.13 -2.20
CA VAL A 265 16.29 -22.87 -3.47
C VAL A 265 14.83 -22.80 -3.92
N LEU A 266 14.59 -22.87 -5.24
CA LEU A 266 13.23 -22.96 -5.78
C LEU A 266 12.66 -24.34 -5.48
N HIS A 267 11.46 -24.38 -4.93
CA HIS A 267 10.71 -25.59 -4.64
C HIS A 267 9.99 -26.11 -5.88
N PRO A 268 9.75 -27.43 -6.03
CA PRO A 268 8.97 -27.96 -7.15
C PRO A 268 7.60 -27.33 -7.33
N ILE A 269 6.94 -26.89 -6.24
CA ILE A 269 5.66 -26.17 -6.35
C ILE A 269 5.82 -24.86 -7.12
N GLU A 270 6.95 -24.16 -6.95
CA GLU A 270 7.22 -22.92 -7.67
C GLU A 270 7.45 -23.21 -9.16
N THR A 271 8.27 -24.22 -9.48
CA THR A 271 8.60 -24.54 -10.88
C THR A 271 7.47 -25.24 -11.63
N ASP A 272 6.68 -26.06 -10.94
CA ASP A 272 5.70 -26.92 -11.59
C ASP A 272 4.32 -26.26 -11.58
N CYS A 273 3.94 -25.58 -10.48
CA CYS A 273 2.62 -24.99 -10.35
C CYS A 273 2.56 -23.50 -10.72
N LEU A 274 3.64 -22.73 -10.53
CA LEU A 274 3.65 -21.27 -10.76
C LEU A 274 4.27 -20.88 -12.11
N ASP A 275 5.45 -21.40 -12.46
CA ASP A 275 6.13 -21.06 -13.73
C ASP A 275 5.32 -21.46 -14.99
N GLN A 276 4.33 -22.34 -14.85
CA GLN A 276 3.43 -22.74 -15.94
C GLN A 276 2.22 -21.81 -16.11
N LEU A 277 2.05 -20.82 -15.24
CA LEU A 277 0.96 -19.85 -15.36
C LEU A 277 1.30 -18.83 -16.48
N PRO A 278 0.35 -18.52 -17.37
CA PRO A 278 0.55 -17.47 -18.38
C PRO A 278 0.83 -16.10 -17.74
N GLU A 279 1.65 -15.25 -18.37
CA GLU A 279 2.05 -13.91 -17.86
C GLU A 279 0.85 -12.98 -17.51
N HIS A 280 -0.34 -13.24 -18.02
CA HIS A 280 -1.56 -12.46 -17.76
C HIS A 280 -2.41 -13.00 -16.58
N LEU A 281 -2.04 -14.16 -16.04
CA LEU A 281 -2.75 -14.94 -15.01
C LEU A 281 -2.13 -14.79 -13.60
N GLU A 282 -1.10 -13.95 -13.44
CA GLU A 282 -0.36 -13.82 -12.19
C GLU A 282 -1.24 -13.20 -11.08
N ALA A 283 -1.79 -14.06 -10.23
CA ALA A 283 -2.18 -13.67 -8.88
C ALA A 283 -0.95 -13.17 -8.12
N ALA A 284 -1.14 -12.24 -7.19
CA ALA A 284 0.01 -11.68 -6.50
C ALA A 284 0.67 -12.71 -5.60
N GLU A 285 1.97 -12.91 -5.81
CA GLU A 285 2.81 -13.78 -5.00
C GLU A 285 3.41 -12.97 -3.85
N ILE A 286 3.04 -13.32 -2.61
CA ILE A 286 3.67 -12.81 -1.40
C ILE A 286 4.55 -13.91 -0.81
N LEU A 287 5.85 -13.65 -0.73
CA LEU A 287 6.77 -14.53 -0.02
C LEU A 287 6.66 -14.31 1.49
N VAL A 288 6.17 -15.31 2.21
CA VAL A 288 6.09 -15.31 3.67
C VAL A 288 7.29 -16.07 4.23
N LEU A 289 8.26 -15.31 4.75
CA LEU A 289 9.46 -15.84 5.37
C LEU A 289 9.18 -16.13 6.85
N VAL A 290 9.05 -17.41 7.18
CA VAL A 290 8.76 -17.92 8.51
C VAL A 290 10.07 -18.14 9.27
N HIS A 291 10.25 -17.38 10.34
CA HIS A 291 11.43 -17.40 11.21
C HIS A 291 11.14 -18.15 12.51
N PRO A 292 12.15 -18.72 13.18
CA PRO A 292 12.03 -19.14 14.58
C PRO A 292 11.63 -17.98 15.50
N GLU A 293 10.85 -18.29 16.56
CA GLU A 293 10.32 -17.31 17.53
C GLU A 293 11.40 -16.37 18.11
N GLY A 294 12.58 -16.92 18.45
CA GLY A 294 13.70 -16.19 19.05
C GLY A 294 14.55 -15.38 18.07
N THR A 295 14.16 -15.27 16.80
CA THR A 295 14.92 -14.53 15.79
C THR A 295 14.89 -13.03 16.11
N HIS A 296 16.07 -12.43 16.24
CA HIS A 296 16.19 -11.01 16.59
C HIS A 296 15.94 -10.08 15.38
N SER A 297 16.50 -10.42 14.22
CA SER A 297 16.35 -9.67 12.97
C SER A 297 16.32 -10.65 11.80
N PRO A 298 15.47 -10.43 10.78
CA PRO A 298 15.57 -11.14 9.50
C PRO A 298 16.93 -10.89 8.88
N ARG A 299 17.42 -11.84 8.06
CA ARG A 299 18.70 -11.72 7.37
C ARG A 299 18.71 -12.57 6.11
N GLY A 300 19.39 -12.08 5.06
CA GLY A 300 19.60 -12.84 3.83
C GLY A 300 18.37 -12.85 2.93
N THR A 301 17.43 -11.93 3.16
CA THR A 301 16.17 -11.84 2.41
C THR A 301 16.41 -11.61 0.92
N GLN A 302 17.48 -10.90 0.58
CA GLN A 302 17.89 -10.67 -0.81
C GLN A 302 18.05 -11.97 -1.62
N GLU A 303 18.57 -13.04 -1.00
CA GLU A 303 18.81 -14.32 -1.69
C GLU A 303 17.50 -15.04 -2.02
N TRP A 304 16.50 -14.88 -1.16
CA TRP A 304 15.15 -15.39 -1.39
C TRP A 304 14.45 -14.65 -2.53
N LEU A 305 14.56 -13.31 -2.55
CA LEU A 305 13.94 -12.44 -3.55
C LEU A 305 14.64 -12.49 -4.92
N ALA A 306 15.96 -12.66 -4.95
CA ALA A 306 16.72 -12.64 -6.21
C ALA A 306 16.33 -13.75 -7.19
N ARG A 307 15.71 -14.82 -6.70
CA ARG A 307 15.31 -16.00 -7.48
C ARG A 307 13.81 -16.05 -7.78
N ARG A 308 13.02 -15.11 -7.25
CA ARG A 308 11.56 -15.14 -7.28
C ARG A 308 11.00 -13.81 -7.79
N PRO A 309 10.12 -13.80 -8.81
CA PRO A 309 9.44 -12.60 -9.26
C PRO A 309 8.25 -12.22 -8.35
N VAL A 310 8.42 -12.31 -7.02
CA VAL A 310 7.34 -12.06 -6.06
C VAL A 310 6.92 -10.60 -6.05
N THR A 311 5.63 -10.36 -5.79
CA THR A 311 5.04 -9.02 -5.69
C THR A 311 5.51 -8.30 -4.43
N ASP A 312 5.58 -9.01 -3.30
CA ASP A 312 6.05 -8.48 -2.03
C ASP A 312 6.57 -9.61 -1.13
N HIS A 313 7.11 -9.26 0.03
CA HIS A 313 7.51 -10.20 1.05
C HIS A 313 7.12 -9.75 2.45
N VAL A 314 6.87 -10.72 3.32
CA VAL A 314 6.52 -10.49 4.73
C VAL A 314 7.33 -11.46 5.60
N HIS A 315 7.85 -10.96 6.71
CA HIS A 315 8.46 -11.81 7.73
C HIS A 315 7.48 -12.10 8.86
N VAL A 316 7.45 -13.36 9.28
CA VAL A 316 6.61 -13.82 10.40
C VAL A 316 7.46 -14.69 11.31
N ARG A 317 7.44 -14.44 12.62
CA ARG A 317 8.01 -15.33 13.62
C ARG A 317 6.98 -16.40 13.98
N SER A 318 7.38 -17.66 13.83
CA SER A 318 6.56 -18.81 14.18
C SER A 318 6.16 -18.74 15.65
N GLY A 319 4.86 -18.85 15.93
CA GLY A 319 4.30 -18.82 17.29
C GLY A 319 4.03 -17.43 17.88
N LEU A 320 4.37 -16.33 17.18
CA LEU A 320 4.00 -14.99 17.65
C LEU A 320 2.68 -14.52 17.04
N ASP A 321 1.63 -14.49 17.86
CA ASP A 321 0.29 -14.03 17.48
C ASP A 321 0.28 -12.60 16.88
N ARG A 322 1.19 -11.72 17.33
CA ARG A 322 1.30 -10.34 16.80
C ARG A 322 1.71 -10.31 15.32
N ASP A 323 2.60 -11.21 14.90
CA ASP A 323 3.06 -11.27 13.51
C ASP A 323 1.96 -11.88 12.62
N MET A 324 1.22 -12.86 13.12
CA MET A 324 0.06 -13.42 12.42
C MET A 324 -1.08 -12.40 12.31
N ALA A 325 -1.35 -11.63 13.37
CA ALA A 325 -2.31 -10.53 13.34
C ALA A 325 -1.90 -9.46 12.32
N ARG A 326 -0.60 -9.16 12.19
CA ARG A 326 -0.08 -8.26 11.16
C ARG A 326 -0.32 -8.81 9.76
N LEU A 327 -0.03 -10.09 9.52
CA LEU A 327 -0.31 -10.72 8.23
C LEU A 327 -1.82 -10.68 7.92
N ALA A 328 -2.69 -11.00 8.88
CA ALA A 328 -4.13 -10.89 8.70
C ALA A 328 -4.58 -9.45 8.36
N ARG A 329 -3.96 -8.41 8.96
CA ARG A 329 -4.21 -7.01 8.58
C ARG A 329 -3.76 -6.70 7.15
N ILE A 330 -2.63 -7.25 6.71
CA ILE A 330 -2.13 -7.12 5.33
C ILE A 330 -3.13 -7.75 4.36
N GLU A 331 -3.48 -9.02 4.55
CA GLU A 331 -4.39 -9.74 3.65
C GLU A 331 -5.78 -9.09 3.58
N SER A 332 -6.32 -8.66 4.73
CA SER A 332 -7.62 -7.98 4.80
C SER A 332 -7.63 -6.53 4.35
N ARG A 333 -6.49 -5.97 3.89
CA ARG A 333 -6.34 -4.55 3.50
C ARG A 333 -6.70 -3.58 4.62
N THR A 334 -6.35 -3.95 5.86
CA THR A 334 -6.55 -3.11 7.06
C THR A 334 -5.24 -2.72 7.74
N ALA A 335 -4.08 -3.03 7.13
CA ALA A 335 -2.79 -2.69 7.70
C ALA A 335 -2.59 -1.17 7.82
N VAL A 336 -1.88 -0.77 8.86
CA VAL A 336 -1.60 0.64 9.17
C VAL A 336 -0.20 1.02 8.70
N GLY A 337 -0.12 1.96 7.75
CA GLY A 337 1.12 2.56 7.29
C GLY A 337 1.43 3.87 8.01
N LEU A 338 2.68 4.04 8.45
CA LEU A 338 3.19 5.28 9.04
C LEU A 338 4.17 5.98 8.08
N VAL A 339 3.85 7.21 7.71
CA VAL A 339 4.64 8.04 6.78
C VAL A 339 5.27 9.21 7.52
N LEU A 340 6.58 9.33 7.42
CA LEU A 340 7.38 10.31 8.14
C LEU A 340 8.04 11.30 7.17
N ALA A 341 7.65 12.57 7.27
CA ALA A 341 8.19 13.63 6.41
C ALA A 341 9.64 14.00 6.73
N GLY A 342 10.32 14.58 5.74
CA GLY A 342 11.64 15.20 5.92
C GLY A 342 11.58 16.56 6.65
N GLY A 343 12.64 16.90 7.40
CA GLY A 343 12.69 18.13 8.19
C GLY A 343 13.90 18.32 9.12
N GLY A 344 15.03 17.65 8.85
CA GLY A 344 16.24 17.74 9.70
C GLY A 344 15.97 17.35 11.17
N ALA A 345 16.58 18.03 12.14
CA ALA A 345 16.44 17.72 13.57
C ALA A 345 14.99 17.70 14.09
N ARG A 346 14.04 18.34 13.39
CA ARG A 346 12.60 18.29 13.72
C ARG A 346 12.04 16.86 13.67
N GLY A 347 12.68 15.97 12.90
CA GLY A 347 12.27 14.58 12.76
C GLY A 347 12.26 13.77 14.05
N PHE A 348 12.93 14.20 15.12
CA PHE A 348 12.86 13.50 16.41
C PHE A 348 11.43 13.46 16.98
N SER A 349 10.58 14.41 16.60
CA SER A 349 9.17 14.42 16.99
C SER A 349 8.41 13.18 16.51
N HIS A 350 8.85 12.56 15.40
CA HIS A 350 8.27 11.32 14.87
C HIS A 350 8.28 10.20 15.92
N LEU A 351 9.34 10.09 16.72
CA LEU A 351 9.43 9.09 17.79
C LEU A 351 8.46 9.38 18.94
N GLY A 352 8.18 10.65 19.21
CA GLY A 352 7.18 11.07 20.19
C GLY A 352 5.75 10.75 19.73
N VAL A 353 5.47 10.99 18.44
CA VAL A 353 4.18 10.60 17.84
C VAL A 353 4.01 9.08 17.89
N PHE A 354 5.03 8.32 17.48
CA PHE A 354 4.99 6.86 17.53
C PHE A 354 4.77 6.31 18.94
N ARG A 355 5.39 6.93 19.96
CA ARG A 355 5.13 6.61 21.37
C ARG A 355 3.64 6.76 21.72
N ALA A 356 3.02 7.88 21.36
CA ALA A 356 1.62 8.14 21.66
C ALA A 356 0.66 7.18 20.94
N LEU A 357 1.03 6.71 19.74
CA LEU A 357 0.31 5.67 18.99
C LEU A 357 0.39 4.32 19.71
N GLN A 358 1.60 3.88 20.12
CA GLN A 358 1.77 2.63 20.85
C GLN A 358 1.03 2.62 22.19
N GLU A 359 1.08 3.72 22.96
CA GLU A 359 0.35 3.84 24.23
C GLU A 359 -1.19 3.74 24.06
N ARG A 360 -1.71 3.97 22.85
CA ARG A 360 -3.14 3.82 22.51
C ARG A 360 -3.48 2.48 21.85
N GLY A 361 -2.49 1.60 21.70
CA GLY A 361 -2.65 0.30 21.04
C GLY A 361 -2.77 0.37 19.52
N ILE A 362 -2.35 1.48 18.90
CA ILE A 362 -2.33 1.60 17.43
C ILE A 362 -1.05 0.93 16.92
N GLU A 363 -1.20 -0.29 16.42
CA GLU A 363 -0.12 -1.03 15.79
C GLU A 363 0.19 -0.48 14.40
N VAL A 364 1.47 -0.30 14.11
CA VAL A 364 1.97 0.16 12.80
C VAL A 364 2.62 -1.03 12.09
N ASP A 365 2.15 -1.34 10.89
CA ASP A 365 2.55 -2.50 10.10
C ASP A 365 3.57 -2.15 9.01
N PHE A 366 3.49 -0.93 8.45
CA PHE A 366 4.41 -0.41 7.43
C PHE A 366 5.00 0.92 7.88
N VAL A 367 6.25 1.18 7.52
CA VAL A 367 6.90 2.47 7.80
C VAL A 367 7.59 3.00 6.55
N GLY A 368 7.57 4.30 6.36
CA GLY A 368 8.30 4.92 5.25
C GLY A 368 8.52 6.40 5.45
N GLY A 369 9.41 6.97 4.65
CA GLY A 369 9.67 8.39 4.76
C GLY A 369 10.76 8.92 3.84
N THR A 370 11.07 10.19 4.07
CA THR A 370 12.05 10.94 3.27
C THR A 370 13.06 11.64 4.19
N SER A 371 14.34 11.61 3.83
CA SER A 371 15.42 12.29 4.57
C SER A 371 15.46 11.85 6.04
N ILE A 372 15.37 12.77 7.01
CA ILE A 372 15.29 12.40 8.43
C ILE A 372 14.09 11.49 8.75
N GLY A 373 12.97 11.63 8.02
CA GLY A 373 11.79 10.79 8.20
C GLY A 373 12.09 9.33 7.84
N ALA A 374 12.88 9.11 6.78
CA ALA A 374 13.40 7.79 6.44
C ALA A 374 14.33 7.23 7.53
N ILE A 375 15.21 8.07 8.11
CA ILE A 375 16.03 7.64 9.25
C ILE A 375 15.15 7.23 10.43
N MET A 376 14.16 8.02 10.82
CA MET A 376 13.28 7.66 11.93
C MET A 376 12.47 6.40 11.62
N ALA A 377 11.97 6.24 10.40
CA ALA A 377 11.31 5.01 9.95
C ALA A 377 12.26 3.81 10.03
N SER A 378 13.55 3.97 9.72
CA SER A 378 14.55 2.89 9.84
C SER A 378 14.85 2.49 11.28
N LEU A 379 14.61 3.37 12.25
CA LEU A 379 14.70 3.03 13.66
C LEU A 379 13.49 2.21 14.14
N LEU A 380 12.34 2.36 13.48
CA LEU A 380 11.08 1.69 13.83
C LEU A 380 10.85 0.38 13.05
N ALA A 381 11.40 0.27 11.83
CA ALA A 381 11.27 -0.89 10.96
C ALA A 381 11.74 -2.23 11.58
N PRO A 382 12.79 -2.26 12.42
CA PRO A 382 13.25 -3.48 13.10
C PRO A 382 12.35 -3.91 14.28
N ASP A 383 11.23 -3.22 14.53
CA ASP A 383 10.22 -3.56 15.55
C ASP A 383 10.80 -3.89 16.94
N GLN A 384 11.84 -3.15 17.33
CA GLN A 384 12.49 -3.25 18.64
C GLN A 384 11.72 -2.43 19.70
N PRO A 385 11.87 -2.75 21.01
CA PRO A 385 11.29 -1.95 22.09
C PRO A 385 11.63 -0.47 21.96
N LEU A 386 10.63 0.40 22.13
CA LEU A 386 10.75 1.82 21.83
C LEU A 386 11.78 2.52 22.71
N GLU A 387 11.96 2.09 23.95
CA GLU A 387 12.96 2.60 24.88
C GLU A 387 14.37 2.41 24.31
N ARG A 388 14.65 1.21 23.78
CA ARG A 388 15.93 0.91 23.12
C ARG A 388 16.12 1.75 21.86
N VAL A 389 15.07 1.91 21.07
CA VAL A 389 15.08 2.75 19.87
C VAL A 389 15.40 4.22 20.21
N MET A 390 14.75 4.76 21.25
CA MET A 390 14.99 6.12 21.74
C MET A 390 16.42 6.30 22.25
N ASP A 391 16.96 5.32 22.98
CA ASP A 391 18.33 5.35 23.49
C ASP A 391 19.38 5.33 22.38
N ILE A 392 19.16 4.51 21.34
CA ILE A 392 20.02 4.48 20.15
C ILE A 392 19.93 5.82 19.42
N GLY A 393 18.72 6.33 19.18
CA GLY A 393 18.50 7.64 18.56
C GLY A 393 19.19 8.78 19.31
N ARG A 394 19.03 8.83 20.65
CA ARG A 394 19.66 9.83 21.51
C ARG A 394 21.19 9.79 21.40
N ARG A 395 21.81 8.61 21.47
CA ARG A 395 23.27 8.43 21.36
C ARG A 395 23.78 8.78 19.95
N ALA A 396 23.07 8.31 18.92
CA ALA A 396 23.39 8.56 17.52
C ALA A 396 23.46 10.07 17.20
N PHE A 397 22.48 10.84 17.66
CA PHE A 397 22.36 12.27 17.38
C PHE A 397 22.93 13.20 18.45
N HIS A 398 23.51 12.66 19.53
CA HIS A 398 24.31 13.45 20.47
C HIS A 398 25.52 14.10 19.78
N GLN A 399 26.08 13.41 18.78
CA GLN A 399 27.11 13.97 17.90
C GLN A 399 26.46 14.77 16.76
N ASN A 400 27.06 15.90 16.35
CA ASN A 400 26.56 16.67 15.22
C ASN A 400 26.85 15.93 13.89
N PRO A 401 25.81 15.39 13.19
CA PRO A 401 25.98 14.61 11.97
C PRO A 401 26.50 15.44 10.80
N THR A 402 26.28 16.77 10.82
CA THR A 402 26.63 17.71 9.75
C THR A 402 27.87 18.55 10.07
N GLY A 403 28.68 18.13 11.04
CA GLY A 403 29.81 18.92 11.55
C GLY A 403 31.15 18.75 10.83
N ASP A 404 31.19 17.99 9.73
CA ASP A 404 32.39 17.66 8.95
C ASP A 404 32.43 18.41 7.62
N TYR A 405 32.82 19.69 7.67
CA TYR A 405 32.86 20.59 6.52
C TYR A 405 34.05 20.33 5.59
N ASN A 406 33.82 20.46 4.28
CA ASN A 406 34.87 20.44 3.27
C ASN A 406 35.57 21.81 3.20
N TRP A 407 36.90 21.79 3.24
CA TRP A 407 37.73 23.00 3.11
C TRP A 407 37.62 23.66 1.73
N LEU A 408 37.54 22.85 0.67
CA LEU A 408 37.34 23.28 -0.72
C LEU A 408 36.09 22.57 -1.29
N PRO A 409 34.89 23.15 -1.14
CA PRO A 409 33.65 22.50 -1.55
C PRO A 409 33.49 22.55 -3.08
N MET A 410 33.76 21.44 -3.76
CA MET A 410 33.51 21.29 -5.22
C MET A 410 32.09 20.79 -5.54
N MET A 411 31.58 19.83 -4.76
CA MET A 411 30.26 19.20 -4.98
C MET A 411 29.34 19.28 -3.74
N SER A 412 29.91 19.39 -2.53
CA SER A 412 29.16 19.49 -1.27
C SER A 412 29.91 20.28 -0.21
N LEU A 413 29.16 20.96 0.68
CA LEU A 413 29.69 21.69 1.83
C LEU A 413 30.15 20.77 2.97
N ILE A 414 29.47 19.63 3.14
CA ILE A 414 29.70 18.65 4.21
C ILE A 414 30.16 17.34 3.59
N SER A 415 31.13 16.67 4.23
CA SER A 415 31.72 15.42 3.71
C SER A 415 30.82 14.20 3.89
N GLY A 416 29.89 14.25 4.85
CA GLY A 416 28.91 13.19 5.14
C GLY A 416 29.50 11.97 5.87
N ARG A 417 30.80 11.98 6.20
CA ARG A 417 31.50 10.87 6.88
C ARG A 417 31.01 10.67 8.31
N ARG A 418 30.60 11.75 8.99
CA ARG A 418 29.99 11.65 10.33
C ARG A 418 28.62 11.00 10.27
N LEU A 419 27.75 11.50 9.39
CA LEU A 419 26.42 10.93 9.16
C LEU A 419 26.49 9.45 8.78
N LYS A 420 27.39 9.07 7.86
CA LYS A 420 27.62 7.67 7.49
C LYS A 420 27.93 6.78 8.71
N ARG A 421 28.88 7.18 9.56
CA ARG A 421 29.23 6.41 10.76
C ARG A 421 28.07 6.30 11.74
N ILE A 422 27.32 7.38 11.93
CA ILE A 422 26.14 7.39 12.81
C ILE A 422 25.08 6.39 12.31
N ILE A 423 24.78 6.40 11.00
CA ILE A 423 23.81 5.47 10.38
C ILE A 423 24.30 4.03 10.48
N GLU A 424 25.54 3.74 10.07
CA GLU A 424 26.11 2.39 10.11
C GLU A 424 26.14 1.83 11.54
N GLN A 425 26.51 2.65 12.53
CA GLN A 425 26.51 2.24 13.93
C GLN A 425 25.10 1.98 14.46
N ALA A 426 24.14 2.88 14.20
CA ALA A 426 22.76 2.70 14.65
C ALA A 426 22.13 1.42 14.05
N LEU A 427 22.32 1.18 12.75
CA LEU A 427 21.85 -0.05 12.10
C LEU A 427 22.51 -1.30 12.68
N HIS A 428 23.83 -1.26 12.94
CA HIS A 428 24.52 -2.39 13.56
C HIS A 428 24.03 -2.66 14.99
N GLU A 429 23.72 -1.62 15.78
CA GLU A 429 23.17 -1.79 17.14
C GLU A 429 21.71 -2.31 17.15
N LEU A 430 20.94 -2.01 16.10
CA LEU A 430 19.56 -2.46 15.92
C LEU A 430 19.46 -3.88 15.35
N HIS A 431 20.31 -4.25 14.39
CA HIS A 431 20.22 -5.53 13.69
C HIS A 431 21.30 -6.55 14.09
N GLY A 432 22.47 -6.07 14.55
CA GLY A 432 23.66 -6.89 14.81
C GLY A 432 24.54 -7.12 13.58
N PHE A 433 24.18 -6.56 12.42
CA PHE A 433 24.93 -6.64 11.16
C PHE A 433 24.58 -5.43 10.27
N ALA A 434 25.08 -5.39 9.03
CA ALA A 434 24.69 -4.38 8.04
C ALA A 434 23.46 -4.87 7.24
N PRO A 435 22.24 -4.38 7.51
CA PRO A 435 21.02 -4.88 6.89
C PRO A 435 20.81 -4.34 5.47
N ASN A 436 20.11 -5.12 4.66
CA ASN A 436 19.39 -4.58 3.52
C ASN A 436 18.00 -4.08 3.95
N ILE A 437 17.33 -3.30 3.10
CA ILE A 437 15.98 -2.80 3.38
C ILE A 437 15.00 -3.94 3.61
N GLU A 438 15.11 -4.99 2.80
CA GLU A 438 14.24 -6.16 2.88
C GLU A 438 14.41 -6.97 4.18
N ASP A 439 15.47 -6.76 4.98
CA ASP A 439 15.75 -7.49 6.23
C ASP A 439 15.04 -6.89 7.47
N ASN A 440 13.91 -6.20 7.31
CA ASN A 440 13.17 -5.55 8.41
C ASN A 440 11.86 -6.28 8.74
N TRP A 441 11.50 -6.38 10.03
CA TRP A 441 10.22 -6.98 10.44
C TRP A 441 9.01 -6.23 9.88
N LYS A 442 9.07 -4.90 9.86
CA LYS A 442 8.07 -4.06 9.18
C LYS A 442 8.58 -3.69 7.80
N ASN A 443 7.73 -3.86 6.79
CA ASN A 443 8.03 -3.39 5.44
C ASN A 443 8.38 -1.90 5.49
N TYR A 444 9.54 -1.57 4.91
CA TYR A 444 10.13 -0.24 4.92
C TYR A 444 10.37 0.25 3.51
N TYR A 445 10.17 1.55 3.28
CA TYR A 445 10.71 2.22 2.10
C TYR A 445 11.30 3.58 2.46
N CYS A 446 12.18 4.08 1.60
CA CYS A 446 12.52 5.50 1.59
C CYS A 446 12.51 6.09 0.20
N VAL A 447 12.24 7.40 0.13
CA VAL A 447 12.19 8.12 -1.13
C VAL A 447 13.48 8.89 -1.37
N THR A 448 14.00 8.78 -2.59
CA THR A 448 15.14 9.55 -3.08
C THR A 448 14.78 10.24 -4.39
N THR A 449 15.60 11.21 -4.78
CA THR A 449 15.48 11.87 -6.07
C THR A 449 16.54 11.32 -7.00
N ASN A 450 16.13 10.72 -8.12
CA ASN A 450 17.06 10.33 -9.17
C ASN A 450 17.36 11.56 -10.04
N TYR A 451 18.53 12.15 -9.81
CA TYR A 451 18.98 13.33 -10.53
C TYR A 451 19.22 13.03 -12.01
N SER A 452 19.82 11.88 -12.34
CA SER A 452 20.14 11.52 -13.73
C SER A 452 18.91 11.38 -14.61
N ARG A 453 17.80 10.87 -14.06
CA ARG A 453 16.54 10.59 -14.80
C ARG A 453 15.41 11.55 -14.47
N ALA A 454 15.66 12.57 -13.65
CA ALA A 454 14.69 13.58 -13.23
C ALA A 454 13.35 12.99 -12.73
N ARG A 455 13.42 11.97 -11.86
CA ARG A 455 12.23 11.30 -11.32
C ARG A 455 12.37 10.95 -9.85
N GLU A 456 11.24 10.78 -9.19
CA GLU A 456 11.17 10.15 -7.89
C GLU A 456 11.68 8.70 -7.97
N GLN A 457 12.43 8.26 -6.96
CA GLN A 457 12.89 6.89 -6.83
C GLN A 457 12.59 6.36 -5.42
N VAL A 458 11.69 5.39 -5.35
CA VAL A 458 11.37 4.68 -4.10
C VAL A 458 12.33 3.50 -3.94
N LEU A 459 13.02 3.44 -2.81
CA LEU A 459 13.95 2.36 -2.47
C LEU A 459 13.28 1.41 -1.48
N ARG A 460 13.16 0.14 -1.89
CA ARG A 460 12.57 -0.98 -1.12
C ARG A 460 13.52 -2.16 -0.94
N HIS A 461 14.63 -2.16 -1.67
CA HIS A 461 15.59 -3.26 -1.65
C HIS A 461 17.04 -2.76 -1.66
N GLY A 462 17.93 -3.62 -1.18
CA GLY A 462 19.38 -3.40 -1.14
C GLY A 462 19.84 -2.68 0.12
N SER A 463 21.11 -2.26 0.14
CA SER A 463 21.76 -1.76 1.35
C SER A 463 21.02 -0.59 2.00
N MET A 464 20.52 -0.80 3.22
CA MET A 464 19.75 0.20 3.96
C MET A 464 20.59 1.43 4.29
N ALA A 465 21.87 1.25 4.67
CA ALA A 465 22.80 2.34 4.90
C ALA A 465 23.00 3.23 3.67
N LYS A 466 23.16 2.64 2.47
CA LYS A 466 23.28 3.41 1.22
C LYS A 466 22.00 4.17 0.91
N ALA A 467 20.85 3.55 1.10
CA ALA A 467 19.54 4.18 0.89
C ALA A 467 19.30 5.37 1.82
N LEU A 468 19.65 5.24 3.11
CA LEU A 468 19.56 6.30 4.10
C LEU A 468 20.52 7.47 3.83
N LEU A 469 21.72 7.18 3.31
CA LEU A 469 22.64 8.22 2.86
C LEU A 469 22.13 8.94 1.62
N ALA A 470 21.54 8.23 0.67
CA ALA A 470 20.98 8.81 -0.54
C ALA A 470 19.76 9.71 -0.24
N THR A 471 18.83 9.25 0.60
CA THR A 471 17.62 10.02 0.94
C THR A 471 17.91 11.27 1.77
N THR A 472 19.09 11.36 2.40
CA THR A 472 19.52 12.54 3.19
C THR A 472 20.55 13.42 2.46
N ALA A 473 20.92 13.08 1.22
CA ALA A 473 21.95 13.79 0.45
C ALA A 473 21.41 15.12 -0.13
N ILE A 474 21.16 16.10 0.74
CA ILE A 474 20.55 17.37 0.32
C ILE A 474 21.48 18.10 -0.67
N PRO A 475 20.99 18.50 -1.86
CA PRO A 475 21.80 19.14 -2.90
C PRO A 475 22.64 20.31 -2.38
N GLY A 476 23.93 20.30 -2.67
CA GLY A 476 24.90 21.32 -2.23
C GLY A 476 25.34 21.21 -0.76
N ALA A 477 24.54 20.60 0.11
CA ALA A 477 24.89 20.37 1.51
C ALA A 477 25.70 19.07 1.69
N LEU A 478 25.15 17.94 1.26
CA LEU A 478 25.75 16.61 1.37
C LEU A 478 26.05 16.03 -0.02
N PRO A 479 27.05 15.14 -0.15
CA PRO A 479 27.43 14.60 -1.45
C PRO A 479 26.31 13.70 -1.99
N PRO A 480 25.97 13.79 -3.30
CA PRO A 480 25.05 12.86 -3.92
C PRO A 480 25.66 11.45 -3.96
N MET A 481 24.79 10.45 -4.08
CA MET A 481 25.16 9.03 -4.11
C MET A 481 25.02 8.48 -5.52
N VAL A 482 25.88 7.52 -5.89
CA VAL A 482 25.72 6.77 -7.13
C VAL A 482 25.06 5.43 -6.83
N MET A 483 23.92 5.16 -7.48
CA MET A 483 23.14 3.94 -7.31
C MET A 483 22.71 3.41 -8.67
N GLY A 484 23.12 2.18 -9.02
CA GLY A 484 22.78 1.59 -10.32
C GLY A 484 23.28 2.38 -11.53
N GLY A 485 24.36 3.15 -11.39
CA GLY A 485 24.90 4.04 -12.43
C GLY A 485 24.24 5.43 -12.48
N ASP A 486 23.14 5.65 -11.76
CA ASP A 486 22.48 6.96 -11.68
C ASP A 486 22.99 7.76 -10.48
N LEU A 487 22.93 9.09 -10.61
CA LEU A 487 23.17 10.02 -9.51
C LEU A 487 21.87 10.26 -8.75
N VAL A 488 21.91 10.10 -7.43
CA VAL A 488 20.76 10.15 -6.53
C VAL A 488 21.02 11.12 -5.38
N CYS A 489 20.01 11.91 -5.01
CA CYS A 489 20.05 12.87 -3.91
C CYS A 489 18.79 12.83 -3.05
N ASP A 490 18.68 13.76 -2.09
CA ASP A 490 17.59 13.83 -1.11
C ASP A 490 16.19 13.81 -1.76
N GLY A 491 15.32 12.95 -1.21
CA GLY A 491 13.98 12.72 -1.75
C GLY A 491 13.04 13.91 -1.58
N GLY A 492 13.35 14.85 -0.68
CA GLY A 492 12.52 16.02 -0.40
C GLY A 492 12.34 16.95 -1.60
N THR A 493 13.17 16.80 -2.63
CA THR A 493 13.05 17.54 -3.89
C THR A 493 11.76 17.20 -4.63
N PHE A 494 11.46 15.90 -4.80
CA PHE A 494 10.24 15.43 -5.46
C PHE A 494 9.11 15.14 -4.49
N ASN A 495 9.41 14.49 -3.36
CA ASN A 495 8.41 13.96 -2.45
C ASN A 495 8.93 13.86 -1.00
N ASN A 496 8.81 14.98 -0.27
CA ASN A 496 9.17 15.12 1.13
C ASN A 496 8.17 14.45 2.08
N PHE A 497 6.94 14.20 1.64
CA PHE A 497 5.88 13.58 2.45
C PHE A 497 5.17 12.48 1.65
N PRO A 498 5.78 11.28 1.55
CA PRO A 498 5.43 10.27 0.54
C PRO A 498 4.23 9.40 0.94
N VAL A 499 3.09 10.04 1.16
CA VAL A 499 1.82 9.38 1.52
C VAL A 499 1.26 8.57 0.37
N ASP A 500 1.42 9.07 -0.86
CA ASP A 500 1.06 8.39 -2.10
C ASP A 500 1.77 7.05 -2.24
N VAL A 501 3.07 7.00 -1.94
CA VAL A 501 3.86 5.76 -1.95
C VAL A 501 3.33 4.74 -0.93
N MET A 502 2.89 5.19 0.25
CA MET A 502 2.31 4.31 1.27
C MET A 502 0.93 3.79 0.88
N ARG A 503 0.09 4.64 0.27
CA ARG A 503 -1.25 4.24 -0.21
C ARG A 503 -1.20 3.20 -1.33
N GLN A 504 -0.12 3.18 -2.10
CA GLN A 504 0.11 2.19 -3.14
C GLN A 504 0.65 0.85 -2.61
N GLN A 505 0.98 0.75 -1.32
CA GLN A 505 1.44 -0.50 -0.72
C GLN A 505 0.30 -1.52 -0.67
N ARG A 506 0.59 -2.74 -1.12
CA ARG A 506 -0.33 -3.88 -0.96
C ARG A 506 -0.54 -4.12 0.54
N GLY A 507 -1.81 -4.26 0.93
CA GLY A 507 -2.21 -4.48 2.33
C GLY A 507 -2.50 -3.23 3.16
N VAL A 508 -2.01 -2.05 2.77
CA VAL A 508 -2.24 -0.82 3.55
C VAL A 508 -3.66 -0.30 3.34
N GLY A 509 -4.47 -0.40 4.39
CA GLY A 509 -5.83 0.17 4.44
C GLY A 509 -5.86 1.58 5.01
N ARG A 510 -5.00 1.86 6.00
CA ARG A 510 -4.95 3.16 6.68
C ARG A 510 -3.57 3.77 6.68
N VAL A 511 -3.49 5.08 6.48
CA VAL A 511 -2.22 5.84 6.47
C VAL A 511 -2.23 6.93 7.52
N ILE A 512 -1.27 6.82 8.43
CA ILE A 512 -0.92 7.83 9.43
C ILE A 512 0.27 8.63 8.90
N GLY A 513 0.15 9.95 8.87
CA GLY A 513 1.19 10.84 8.37
C GLY A 513 1.70 11.82 9.42
N VAL A 514 3.02 11.96 9.54
CA VAL A 514 3.66 12.96 10.40
C VAL A 514 4.45 13.95 9.55
N ASP A 515 3.98 15.19 9.55
CA ASP A 515 4.50 16.29 8.74
C ASP A 515 5.25 17.31 9.61
N LEU A 516 6.36 17.82 9.10
CA LEU A 516 7.27 18.72 9.81
C LEU A 516 7.31 20.12 9.20
N ASN A 517 6.54 20.38 8.15
CA ASN A 517 6.55 21.67 7.49
C ASN A 517 5.83 22.72 8.34
N SER A 518 6.39 23.94 8.36
CA SER A 518 5.83 25.09 9.07
C SER A 518 5.16 26.02 8.07
N ARG A 519 3.82 26.01 8.01
CA ARG A 519 2.99 26.75 7.05
C ARG A 519 2.87 28.26 7.30
N LYS A 520 3.95 28.98 7.61
CA LYS A 520 3.90 30.45 7.63
C LYS A 520 4.24 31.00 6.25
N SER A 521 3.23 31.41 5.49
CA SER A 521 3.43 32.23 4.30
C SER A 521 4.00 33.58 4.74
N HIS A 522 5.20 33.89 4.28
CA HIS A 522 5.80 35.20 4.47
C HIS A 522 5.58 36.01 3.21
N LEU A 523 4.43 36.70 3.15
CA LEU A 523 4.23 37.75 2.16
C LEU A 523 5.25 38.86 2.42
N LEU A 524 6.01 39.23 1.39
CA LEU A 524 6.98 40.32 1.46
C LEU A 524 6.25 41.61 1.06
N GLU A 525 6.39 42.66 1.87
CA GLU A 525 5.70 43.94 1.67
C GLU A 525 6.44 44.89 0.71
N PHE A 526 7.50 44.42 0.04
CA PHE A 526 8.30 45.23 -0.88
C PHE A 526 8.27 44.64 -2.30
N GLU A 527 8.23 45.50 -3.31
CA GLU A 527 8.08 45.13 -4.73
C GLU A 527 9.39 44.60 -5.35
N GLU A 528 10.54 45.13 -4.95
CA GLU A 528 11.86 44.75 -5.50
C GLU A 528 12.85 44.36 -4.41
N VAL A 529 13.70 43.37 -4.71
CA VAL A 529 14.80 42.97 -3.83
C VAL A 529 15.83 44.11 -3.75
N PRO A 530 16.14 44.64 -2.55
CA PRO A 530 17.04 45.78 -2.42
C PRO A 530 18.46 45.45 -2.89
N PRO A 531 19.23 46.45 -3.35
CA PRO A 531 20.65 46.27 -3.64
C PRO A 531 21.44 45.71 -2.45
N THR A 532 22.49 44.93 -2.72
CA THR A 532 23.33 44.27 -1.71
C THR A 532 23.85 45.23 -0.63
N ALA A 533 24.19 46.46 -1.01
CA ALA A 533 24.65 47.50 -0.08
C ALA A 533 23.57 47.87 0.95
N THR A 534 22.30 47.93 0.54
CA THR A 534 21.15 48.22 1.40
C THR A 534 20.88 47.06 2.36
N LEU A 535 20.96 45.82 1.87
CA LEU A 535 20.82 44.61 2.69
C LEU A 535 21.94 44.50 3.74
N LEU A 536 23.18 44.84 3.38
CA LEU A 536 24.31 44.88 4.30
C LEU A 536 24.09 45.91 5.40
N ARG A 537 23.65 47.13 5.05
CA ARG A 537 23.33 48.20 6.02
C ARG A 537 22.21 47.78 6.97
N ASP A 538 21.15 47.16 6.47
CA ASP A 538 20.03 46.68 7.29
C ASP A 538 20.47 45.55 8.24
N ARG A 539 21.47 44.74 7.85
CA ARG A 539 22.02 43.66 8.68
C ARG A 539 22.70 44.17 9.96
N PHE A 540 23.22 45.40 9.96
CA PHE A 540 23.77 46.09 11.14
C PHE A 540 22.71 46.66 12.09
N ARG A 541 21.43 46.69 11.70
CA ARG A 541 20.34 47.05 12.60
C ARG A 541 20.01 45.90 13.56
N ALA A 542 19.50 46.25 14.74
CA ALA A 542 18.97 45.28 15.69
C ALA A 542 17.96 44.34 15.01
N ARG A 543 17.98 43.04 15.35
CA ARG A 543 17.21 42.00 14.64
C ARG A 543 15.70 42.29 14.54
N THR A 544 15.15 42.99 15.53
CA THR A 544 13.74 43.44 15.58
C THR A 544 13.42 44.66 14.71
N LYS A 545 14.43 45.45 14.31
CA LYS A 545 14.31 46.68 13.51
C LYS A 545 14.74 46.51 12.03
N ARG A 546 15.04 45.29 11.61
CA ARG A 546 15.41 44.98 10.22
C ARG A 546 14.20 45.16 9.31
N HIS A 547 14.37 45.97 8.27
CA HIS A 547 13.32 46.28 7.31
C HIS A 547 13.15 45.17 6.28
N TYR A 548 14.23 44.44 5.96
CA TYR A 548 14.21 43.40 4.93
C TYR A 548 14.38 42.03 5.56
N ARG A 549 13.27 41.28 5.67
CA ARG A 549 13.26 39.90 6.17
C ARG A 549 13.35 38.90 5.01
N LEU A 550 14.49 38.92 4.31
CA LEU A 550 14.80 37.94 3.27
C LEU A 550 15.46 36.69 3.87
N PRO A 551 15.20 35.48 3.31
CA PRO A 551 15.97 34.30 3.63
C PRO A 551 17.45 34.48 3.23
N SER A 552 18.35 33.76 3.91
CA SER A 552 19.75 33.71 3.46
C SER A 552 19.85 33.02 2.10
N MET A 553 20.88 33.32 1.30
CA MET A 553 21.09 32.66 0.00
C MET A 553 21.05 31.13 0.11
N VAL A 554 21.75 30.59 1.11
CA VAL A 554 21.78 29.14 1.36
C VAL A 554 20.38 28.60 1.73
N SER A 555 19.66 29.29 2.63
CA SER A 555 18.30 28.88 3.00
C SER A 555 17.32 29.00 1.84
N TYR A 556 17.49 30.00 0.97
CA TYR A 556 16.67 30.21 -0.21
C TYR A 556 16.87 29.06 -1.20
N LEU A 557 18.12 28.75 -1.56
CA LEU A 557 18.43 27.63 -2.45
C LEU A 557 17.90 26.29 -1.91
N MET A 558 18.06 26.02 -0.61
CA MET A 558 17.54 24.81 0.05
C MET A 558 16.01 24.76 0.10
N ASN A 559 15.34 25.91 0.24
CA ASN A 559 13.87 25.96 0.22
C ASN A 559 13.32 25.77 -1.20
N VAL A 560 14.02 26.31 -2.22
CA VAL A 560 13.62 26.14 -3.63
C VAL A 560 13.67 24.67 -4.03
N THR A 561 14.66 23.90 -3.55
CA THR A 561 14.73 22.47 -3.88
C THR A 561 13.51 21.69 -3.40
N ILE A 562 12.90 22.04 -2.26
CA ILE A 562 11.72 21.34 -1.72
C ILE A 562 10.38 22.00 -2.09
N LEU A 563 10.40 23.06 -2.90
CA LEU A 563 9.21 23.86 -3.21
C LEU A 563 8.16 23.05 -3.99
N TYR A 564 8.62 22.23 -4.94
CA TYR A 564 7.75 21.35 -5.71
C TYR A 564 7.00 20.37 -4.79
N SER A 565 7.74 19.68 -3.91
CA SER A 565 7.12 18.80 -2.91
C SER A 565 6.18 19.55 -1.97
N SER A 566 6.52 20.78 -1.58
CA SER A 566 5.67 21.61 -0.70
C SER A 566 4.35 21.98 -1.37
N SER A 567 4.33 22.18 -2.70
CA SER A 567 3.12 22.40 -3.49
C SER A 567 2.19 21.17 -3.50
N ARG A 568 2.76 19.96 -3.57
CA ARG A 568 2.03 18.68 -3.51
C ARG A 568 1.54 18.28 -2.11
N GLN A 569 2.02 18.96 -1.08
CA GLN A 569 1.79 18.56 0.32
C GLN A 569 0.31 18.58 0.73
N ARG A 570 -0.51 19.48 0.17
CA ARG A 570 -1.96 19.49 0.45
C ARG A 570 -2.63 18.19 -0.02
N HIS A 571 -2.26 17.72 -1.21
CA HIS A 571 -2.76 16.46 -1.74
C HIS A 571 -2.31 15.27 -0.88
N ALA A 572 -1.04 15.27 -0.41
CA ALA A 572 -0.55 14.25 0.51
C ALA A 572 -1.32 14.26 1.85
N GLN A 573 -1.67 15.44 2.38
CA GLN A 573 -2.51 15.56 3.58
C GLN A 573 -3.92 15.01 3.36
N GLU A 574 -4.55 15.30 2.23
CA GLU A 574 -5.87 14.75 1.86
C GLU A 574 -5.87 13.22 1.77
N GLN A 575 -4.71 12.62 1.48
CA GLN A 575 -4.53 11.17 1.43
C GLN A 575 -4.20 10.53 2.78
N THR A 576 -4.06 11.29 3.87
CA THR A 576 -3.84 10.73 5.22
C THR A 576 -5.17 10.53 5.96
N ASP A 577 -5.32 9.39 6.65
CA ASP A 577 -6.48 9.17 7.53
C ASP A 577 -6.29 9.83 8.90
N LEU A 578 -5.03 9.87 9.36
CA LEU A 578 -4.64 10.53 10.58
C LEU A 578 -3.39 11.36 10.33
N TYR A 579 -3.49 12.65 10.60
CA TYR A 579 -2.47 13.64 10.29
C TYR A 579 -1.93 14.31 11.56
N PHE A 580 -0.62 14.32 11.71
CA PHE A 580 0.09 15.02 12.77
C PHE A 580 0.98 16.12 12.19
N ASN A 581 0.93 17.32 12.76
CA ASN A 581 1.84 18.43 12.46
C ASN A 581 2.36 19.03 13.78
N PRO A 582 3.39 18.42 14.41
CA PRO A 582 3.91 18.91 15.67
C PRO A 582 4.37 20.37 15.58
N PRO A 583 4.08 21.23 16.58
CA PRO A 583 4.35 22.66 16.52
C PRO A 583 5.84 22.99 16.71
N LEU A 584 6.64 22.78 15.67
CA LEU A 584 8.11 22.85 15.71
C LEU A 584 8.68 24.18 15.18
N ASN A 585 7.87 25.24 15.16
CA ASN A 585 8.23 26.56 14.63
C ASN A 585 9.49 27.16 15.29
N ARG A 586 9.73 26.82 16.56
CA ARG A 586 10.89 27.29 17.36
C ARG A 586 12.11 26.35 17.27
N VAL A 587 12.02 25.27 16.50
CA VAL A 587 13.08 24.28 16.33
C VAL A 587 13.72 24.47 14.96
N GLY A 588 15.04 24.66 14.94
CA GLY A 588 15.82 24.76 13.71
C GLY A 588 16.21 23.38 13.16
N LEU A 589 16.39 23.28 11.84
CA LEU A 589 16.69 22.02 11.14
C LEU A 589 18.03 21.36 11.58
N LEU A 590 18.93 22.10 12.21
CA LEU A 590 20.26 21.62 12.64
C LEU A 590 20.41 21.57 14.18
N GLN A 591 19.32 21.63 14.94
CA GLN A 591 19.35 21.65 16.41
C GLN A 591 19.39 20.24 17.04
N TRP A 592 20.37 19.44 16.63
CA TRP A 592 20.51 18.02 17.01
C TRP A 592 20.58 17.75 18.53
N ARG A 593 21.05 18.73 19.32
CA ARG A 593 21.17 18.60 20.80
C ARG A 593 19.83 18.61 21.55
N ARG A 594 18.73 19.01 20.91
CA ARG A 594 17.41 19.12 21.54
C ARG A 594 16.58 17.85 21.36
N PHE A 595 17.22 16.67 21.36
CA PHE A 595 16.57 15.39 21.05
C PHE A 595 15.33 15.15 21.94
N ASP A 596 15.51 15.10 23.25
CA ASP A 596 14.41 14.77 24.19
C ASP A 596 13.29 15.82 24.16
N GLU A 597 13.63 17.10 24.02
CA GLU A 597 12.64 18.17 23.92
C GLU A 597 11.79 18.03 22.64
N ILE A 598 12.41 17.73 21.49
CA ILE A 598 11.69 17.60 20.22
C ILE A 598 10.81 16.33 20.22
N VAL A 599 11.30 15.23 20.81
CA VAL A 599 10.49 14.02 21.04
C VAL A 599 9.27 14.34 21.89
N GLN A 600 9.46 15.06 23.00
CA GLN A 600 8.38 15.42 23.92
C GLN A 600 7.32 16.30 23.24
N LEU A 601 7.72 17.30 22.43
CA LEU A 601 6.79 18.11 21.65
C LEU A 601 5.96 17.27 20.66
N GLY A 602 6.57 16.26 20.04
CA GLY A 602 5.87 15.32 19.18
C GLY A 602 4.83 14.48 19.93
N TYR A 603 5.20 14.00 21.12
CA TYR A 603 4.33 13.22 21.99
C TYR A 603 3.12 14.04 22.47
N GLU A 604 3.34 15.24 23.01
CA GLU A 604 2.27 16.11 23.50
C GLU A 604 1.27 16.48 22.41
N HIS A 605 1.77 16.79 21.21
CA HIS A 605 0.91 17.07 20.07
C HIS A 605 0.10 15.83 19.65
N ALA A 606 0.72 14.65 19.58
CA ALA A 606 0.03 13.43 19.22
C ALA A 606 -1.05 13.05 20.24
N VAL A 607 -0.77 13.20 21.54
CA VAL A 607 -1.76 13.02 22.61
C VAL A 607 -2.94 13.95 22.41
N ALA A 608 -2.70 15.25 22.17
CA ALA A 608 -3.77 16.22 21.96
C ALA A 608 -4.66 15.87 20.75
N VAL A 609 -4.05 15.48 19.62
CA VAL A 609 -4.78 15.07 18.41
C VAL A 609 -5.60 13.81 18.65
N LEU A 610 -5.01 12.80 19.31
CA LEU A 610 -5.66 11.51 19.55
C LEU A 610 -6.78 11.60 20.61
N ASP A 611 -6.72 12.57 21.53
CA ASP A 611 -7.75 12.81 22.54
C ASP A 611 -8.85 13.76 22.05
N GLY A 612 -8.79 14.20 20.78
CA GLY A 612 -9.80 15.06 20.17
C GLY A 612 -9.79 16.50 20.69
N ALA A 613 -8.70 16.95 21.30
CA ALA A 613 -8.55 18.35 21.64
C ALA A 613 -8.42 19.16 20.35
N GLU A 614 -9.27 20.17 20.14
CA GLU A 614 -9.06 21.15 19.08
C GLU A 614 -7.65 21.72 19.26
N THR A 615 -6.72 21.31 18.40
CA THR A 615 -5.40 21.92 18.36
C THR A 615 -5.63 23.35 17.92
N ASN A 616 -5.52 24.29 18.88
CA ASN A 616 -5.60 25.72 18.65
C ASN A 616 -4.52 26.13 17.63
N GLU A 617 -4.84 26.02 16.34
CA GLU A 617 -4.18 26.81 15.31
C GLU A 617 -4.69 28.24 15.49
N GLU A 618 -3.82 29.13 15.98
CA GLU A 618 -4.09 30.57 16.10
C GLU A 618 -4.73 31.09 14.80
N GLU A 619 -5.94 31.64 14.92
CA GLU A 619 -6.74 32.20 13.83
C GLU A 619 -5.91 33.10 12.90
N GLN A 620 -5.91 32.78 11.61
CA GLN A 620 -5.41 33.70 10.58
C GLN A 620 -6.43 34.81 10.31
N PRO A 621 -6.03 36.09 10.27
CA PRO A 621 -6.89 37.15 9.78
C PRO A 621 -6.91 37.11 8.24
N GLY A 622 -7.91 36.44 7.65
CA GLY A 622 -8.17 36.53 6.20
C GLY A 622 -8.68 35.25 5.53
N GLY A 623 -9.97 34.96 5.71
CA GLY A 623 -10.86 34.33 4.72
C GLY A 623 -10.43 33.06 3.97
N GLN A 624 -10.73 31.89 4.54
CA GLN A 624 -11.67 30.87 4.01
C GLN A 624 -11.57 29.62 4.88
N LYS A 625 -12.66 29.28 5.59
CA LYS A 625 -12.82 27.97 6.23
C LYS A 625 -12.87 26.91 5.12
N ALA A 626 -11.80 26.15 4.96
CA ALA A 626 -11.76 24.99 4.08
C ALA A 626 -10.90 23.89 4.73
N THR A 627 -11.38 23.38 5.86
CA THR A 627 -10.97 22.05 6.34
C THR A 627 -12.23 21.19 6.25
N PRO A 628 -12.23 20.06 5.50
CA PRO A 628 -13.24 19.05 5.74
C PRO A 628 -13.10 18.62 7.20
N ALA A 629 -14.22 18.51 7.92
CA ALA A 629 -14.22 17.96 9.27
C ALA A 629 -13.46 16.62 9.25
N GLN A 630 -12.43 16.48 10.08
CA GLN A 630 -11.80 15.18 10.29
C GLN A 630 -12.89 14.23 10.83
N PRO A 631 -13.01 13.00 10.31
CA PRO A 631 -14.02 12.06 10.81
C PRO A 631 -13.85 11.87 12.32
N GLU A 632 -14.96 11.79 13.04
CA GLU A 632 -14.97 11.65 14.51
C GLU A 632 -14.04 10.53 14.97
N PHE A 633 -13.02 10.93 15.74
CA PHE A 633 -12.09 10.05 16.43
C PHE A 633 -12.82 9.27 17.52
N THR A 634 -13.45 8.15 17.19
CA THR A 634 -13.93 7.22 18.21
C THR A 634 -12.84 6.17 18.46
N LYS A 635 -12.38 6.10 19.71
CA LYS A 635 -11.42 5.12 20.23
C LYS A 635 -11.73 3.68 19.78
N ASN A 636 -13.00 3.35 19.63
CA ASN A 636 -13.49 2.05 19.17
C ASN A 636 -13.19 1.77 17.69
N ALA A 637 -13.21 2.76 16.79
CA ALA A 637 -13.09 2.55 15.34
C ALA A 637 -11.65 2.28 14.86
N TRP A 638 -10.65 2.53 15.71
CA TRP A 638 -9.26 2.15 15.46
C TRP A 638 -8.90 0.87 16.21
N GLN A 639 -9.33 0.70 17.47
CA GLN A 639 -9.10 -0.54 18.22
C GLN A 639 -9.85 -1.76 17.66
N SER A 640 -10.96 -1.56 16.94
CA SER A 640 -11.62 -2.64 16.19
C SER A 640 -10.98 -2.90 14.82
N ALA A 641 -10.11 -2.00 14.33
CA ALA A 641 -9.47 -2.09 13.02
C ALA A 641 -8.03 -2.64 13.09
N THR A 642 -7.29 -2.29 14.15
CA THR A 642 -5.96 -2.82 14.52
C THR A 642 -6.07 -4.13 15.28
#